data_AF-A0A7Y2WX59-F1
#
_entry.id   AF-A0A7Y2WX59-F1
#
_cell.length_a   1.000
_cell.length_b   1.000
_cell.length_c   1.000
_cell.angle_alpha   90.00
_cell.angle_beta   90.00
_cell.angle_gamma   90.00
#
_symmetry.space_group_name_H-M   'P 1'
#
loop_
_entity.id
_entity.type
_entity.pdbx_description
1 polymer ?
#
loop_
_entity_poly.entity_id
_entity_poly.type
_entity_poly.pdbx_seq_one_letter_code
_entity_poly.pdbx_strand_id
1 'polypeptide(L)'
;MQPTSNRSTVMEPVAIIGMASFFADAHNLADYWDNIVRERNSITDIPASRWNITDYYDPDPTAPDKSYCKRGGFLPDIDFDPMEFGLPPNILEVTDVSQLLALVAAREAFEDAGYGATRGHDFERTGVVLGVCGGQKLMTPLIARLQYPVWEQAMRSCGLSEERVAEAIAKIKLAYIRWEENSFPGMLGNVIAGRIANRFDLGGINCVTDAACASSLSALQMALSELTSGRCDMMLTGGVDTDNSPFMYMCFSKTPAFSRQDSPRPFDASSDGMMVGEGVGMLVLKRLADAERDGDRVYAVIRGIGSSSDGRYKSIYAPRSEGQARALRRAYVSAGVPATSIGLIEAHGTGTVAGDLCEVQTLREVFGEGNPRQAHIALGSVKSQIGHTKAAAGSAGMIKAALALHHRVLPPTIGVDAPNPKFGLEGSPLYVNTRARPWLRAAGATPRRAAVSAFGFGGTNFHVVLEEYASDHRRPYRIHQTAQELILAAPTPAALRERCADLAEALAGPLAAQVFAELTEATRLIELPTELSRLGFVADGPSEAREQLLRAIAMLDGQPNAERLQHPKGVFFQRYGFATAGRVVALFPGQGSQYLEMGRDLALNFPPLRDLLGRADAYGANAPLSEVMFPAPAFTPAEKATQDERLQRTEHAQPAIGTLSAGMFGLLRDAGFQPDMVAGHSFGELTALWAAGAVDDDDFLALAHARGRAMAPPNDPSFDAGAMLAVSAELATVQTIAGQVPGITLANLNAYDQVVLAGPTAAIGRARHLLEAAGHRATPLPVSAAFHTPLVGHAQAPFSRAVHACAFSPPRLPVYANATAQPYPADPRAMQALLADQLLQPVRFLDQIEQIYAAGGAIFVEIGPRNVLTNLVGRILGDRPHIAVALNSSRQLDSDRQLREAVVQLRVAGVPMRGIDPYQREAAPAPARKRRGMMVQLNGSNYVSEKTRAAYADAIARAPAPNVPTINEEDQVMTILPESTPLPTQERRNGHAPTDHPATPGELMAQLQAHQREILQVHQQFLSYQHEYVTLLLQLPQSAAAGQGDLAAMHQIQAETLRIHQRFLEQQGDYAAGLIQLIQQQQTAQTAQRAVSTPAPLAPPAPVAIAPVAPSRAALTPSPSPAAAGEGSQIPPEPKAPPAPIFAPPAPIFAPPAPVAIAPVAPSRAAL
;
A
#
# COMPACT_ATOMS: atom_id res chain seq x y z
N MET A 1 9.80 -43.12 25.30
CA MET A 1 10.68 -42.06 24.76
C MET A 1 10.37 -40.77 25.51
N GLN A 2 11.31 -40.25 26.29
CA GLN A 2 11.22 -38.90 26.85
C GLN A 2 11.55 -37.88 25.73
N PRO A 3 10.79 -36.79 25.58
CA PRO A 3 11.11 -35.74 24.62
C PRO A 3 12.26 -34.89 25.16
N THR A 4 13.43 -35.00 24.55
CA THR A 4 14.56 -34.10 24.79
C THR A 4 14.38 -32.79 23.99
N SER A 5 14.54 -31.66 24.69
CA SER A 5 15.07 -30.37 24.21
C SER A 5 14.16 -29.41 23.40
N ASN A 6 13.56 -28.46 24.13
CA ASN A 6 13.47 -27.02 23.80
C ASN A 6 13.07 -26.61 22.36
N ARG A 7 11.84 -26.89 21.93
CA ARG A 7 11.25 -26.13 20.81
C ARG A 7 10.75 -24.78 21.34
N SER A 8 11.44 -23.71 20.99
CA SER A 8 10.92 -22.35 21.16
C SER A 8 9.50 -22.30 20.60
N THR A 9 8.52 -21.90 21.41
CA THR A 9 7.14 -21.64 20.96
C THR A 9 7.06 -20.37 20.10
N VAL A 10 8.13 -19.56 20.10
CA VAL A 10 8.25 -18.32 19.31
C VAL A 10 8.83 -18.65 17.95
N MET A 11 8.17 -18.17 16.90
CA MET A 11 8.56 -18.30 15.50
C MET A 11 9.78 -17.42 15.19
N GLU A 12 10.68 -17.91 14.34
CA GLU A 12 11.74 -17.08 13.77
C GLU A 12 11.12 -15.92 12.95
N PRO A 13 11.58 -14.67 13.12
CA PRO A 13 11.04 -13.53 12.38
C PRO A 13 11.25 -13.65 10.86
N VAL A 14 10.22 -13.31 10.09
CA VAL A 14 10.24 -13.33 8.62
C VAL A 14 10.02 -11.93 8.07
N ALA A 15 10.90 -11.46 7.20
CA ALA A 15 10.81 -10.17 6.53
C ALA A 15 9.89 -10.23 5.30
N ILE A 16 9.02 -9.23 5.15
CA ILE A 16 8.36 -8.91 3.87
C ILE A 16 9.29 -7.99 3.09
N ILE A 17 9.85 -8.48 2.00
CA ILE A 17 10.90 -7.77 1.25
C ILE A 17 10.43 -7.15 -0.07
N GLY A 18 9.34 -7.68 -0.64
CA GLY A 18 8.70 -7.11 -1.83
C GLY A 18 7.21 -7.41 -1.85
N MET A 19 6.45 -6.55 -2.52
CA MET A 19 4.99 -6.70 -2.66
C MET A 19 4.52 -6.25 -4.04
N ALA A 20 3.43 -6.87 -4.52
CA ALA A 20 2.68 -6.38 -5.67
C ALA A 20 1.18 -6.51 -5.41
N SER A 21 0.40 -5.60 -6.01
CA SER A 21 -1.04 -5.60 -5.85
C SER A 21 -1.79 -5.01 -7.04
N PHE A 22 -2.82 -5.73 -7.47
CA PHE A 22 -3.88 -5.23 -8.35
C PHE A 22 -5.20 -5.35 -7.61
N PHE A 23 -5.88 -4.22 -7.40
CA PHE A 23 -7.17 -4.16 -6.71
C PHE A 23 -8.07 -3.14 -7.41
N ALA A 24 -9.32 -2.98 -6.92
CA ALA A 24 -10.23 -2.00 -7.47
C ALA A 24 -9.60 -0.59 -7.49
N ASP A 25 -9.65 0.06 -8.67
CA ASP A 25 -8.99 1.34 -8.97
C ASP A 25 -7.47 1.42 -8.70
N ALA A 26 -6.78 0.29 -8.54
CA ALA A 26 -5.35 0.25 -8.26
C ALA A 26 -4.60 -0.66 -9.24
N HIS A 27 -3.76 -0.06 -10.09
CA HIS A 27 -2.98 -0.77 -11.10
C HIS A 27 -1.68 -1.35 -10.56
N ASN A 28 -1.25 -0.92 -9.37
CA ASN A 28 0.01 -1.31 -8.77
C ASN A 28 -0.01 -1.03 -7.24
N LEU A 29 1.10 -1.33 -6.57
CA LEU A 29 1.28 -1.14 -5.13
C LEU A 29 1.14 0.32 -4.66
N ALA A 30 1.65 1.29 -5.44
CA ALA A 30 1.59 2.70 -5.10
C ALA A 30 0.14 3.21 -5.19
N ASP A 31 -0.59 2.88 -6.27
CA ASP A 31 -2.01 3.23 -6.42
C ASP A 31 -2.84 2.69 -5.26
N TYR A 32 -2.59 1.44 -4.85
CA TYR A 32 -3.32 0.83 -3.74
C TYR A 32 -3.12 1.59 -2.44
N TRP A 33 -1.87 1.96 -2.14
CA TRP A 33 -1.57 2.73 -0.94
C TRP A 33 -2.14 4.15 -1.00
N ASP A 34 -2.03 4.83 -2.16
CA ASP A 34 -2.63 6.14 -2.41
C ASP A 34 -4.14 6.11 -2.17
N ASN A 35 -4.84 5.12 -2.75
CA ASN A 35 -6.27 4.95 -2.58
C ASN A 35 -6.66 4.75 -1.11
N ILE A 36 -5.87 4.00 -0.34
CA ILE A 36 -6.08 3.81 1.11
C ILE A 36 -5.91 5.13 1.86
N VAL A 37 -4.76 5.81 1.71
CA VAL A 37 -4.46 7.04 2.47
C VAL A 37 -5.43 8.17 2.12
N ARG A 38 -5.90 8.23 0.87
CA ARG A 38 -6.85 9.24 0.36
C ARG A 38 -8.32 8.85 0.54
N GLU A 39 -8.61 7.81 1.32
CA GLU A 39 -9.99 7.41 1.67
C GLU A 39 -10.87 7.12 0.44
N ARG A 40 -10.26 6.61 -0.65
CA ARG A 40 -10.98 6.37 -1.92
C ARG A 40 -11.92 5.17 -1.78
N ASN A 41 -13.17 5.37 -2.19
CA ASN A 41 -14.14 4.30 -2.43
C ASN A 41 -14.03 3.80 -3.88
N SER A 42 -13.68 2.54 -4.06
CA SER A 42 -13.47 1.92 -5.38
C SER A 42 -14.61 0.97 -5.76
N ILE A 43 -15.77 1.09 -5.11
CA ILE A 43 -16.96 0.31 -5.43
C ILE A 43 -17.76 0.96 -6.55
N THR A 44 -17.90 0.25 -7.67
CA THR A 44 -18.64 0.71 -8.84
C THR A 44 -19.82 -0.22 -9.15
N ASP A 45 -20.69 0.21 -10.06
CA ASP A 45 -21.58 -0.71 -10.75
C ASP A 45 -20.76 -1.75 -11.55
N ILE A 46 -21.34 -2.92 -11.79
CA ILE A 46 -20.71 -3.95 -12.64
C ILE A 46 -20.41 -3.36 -14.03
N PRO A 47 -19.13 -3.40 -14.47
CA PRO A 47 -18.77 -2.92 -15.79
C PRO A 47 -19.40 -3.77 -16.90
N ALA A 48 -19.77 -3.15 -18.02
CA ALA A 48 -20.25 -3.86 -19.21
C ALA A 48 -19.22 -4.87 -19.77
N SER A 49 -17.93 -4.70 -19.44
CA SER A 49 -16.87 -5.66 -19.77
C SER A 49 -16.94 -6.98 -18.98
N ARG A 50 -17.75 -7.06 -17.92
CA ARG A 50 -17.99 -8.28 -17.12
C ARG A 50 -19.26 -8.99 -17.57
N TRP A 51 -20.41 -8.33 -17.39
CA TRP A 51 -21.73 -8.82 -17.80
C TRP A 51 -22.76 -7.69 -17.71
N ASN A 52 -23.89 -7.84 -18.41
CA ASN A 52 -24.94 -6.84 -18.42
C ASN A 52 -25.83 -6.95 -17.17
N ILE A 53 -25.92 -5.86 -16.41
CA ILE A 53 -26.68 -5.79 -15.15
C ILE A 53 -28.16 -6.14 -15.37
N THR A 54 -28.78 -5.71 -16.47
CA THR A 54 -30.22 -5.89 -16.71
C THR A 54 -30.63 -7.36 -16.83
N ASP A 55 -29.67 -8.23 -17.19
CA ASP A 55 -29.94 -9.64 -17.44
C ASP A 55 -30.11 -10.42 -16.14
N TYR A 56 -29.48 -9.97 -15.04
CA TYR A 56 -29.38 -10.72 -13.78
C TYR A 56 -29.77 -9.93 -12.53
N TYR A 57 -29.94 -8.61 -12.61
CA TYR A 57 -30.34 -7.81 -11.44
C TYR A 57 -31.85 -7.83 -11.21
N ASP A 58 -32.25 -8.07 -9.97
CA ASP A 58 -33.61 -7.81 -9.48
C ASP A 58 -33.53 -7.36 -8.02
N PRO A 59 -34.15 -6.23 -7.62
CA PRO A 59 -34.12 -5.77 -6.24
C PRO A 59 -34.79 -6.75 -5.25
N ASP A 60 -35.66 -7.66 -5.71
CA ASP A 60 -36.22 -8.72 -4.89
C ASP A 60 -35.19 -9.84 -4.68
N PRO A 61 -34.69 -10.06 -3.44
CA PRO A 61 -33.71 -11.11 -3.16
C PRO A 61 -34.24 -12.54 -3.43
N THR A 62 -35.57 -12.69 -3.46
CA THR A 62 -36.24 -13.97 -3.70
C THR A 62 -36.51 -14.25 -5.18
N ALA A 63 -36.32 -13.27 -6.07
CA ALA A 63 -36.50 -13.44 -7.50
C ALA A 63 -35.64 -14.61 -8.03
N PRO A 64 -36.24 -15.57 -8.75
CA PRO A 64 -35.52 -16.76 -9.23
C PRO A 64 -34.43 -16.34 -10.21
N ASP A 65 -33.24 -16.94 -10.07
CA ASP A 65 -32.11 -16.72 -10.99
C ASP A 65 -31.68 -15.25 -11.14
N LYS A 66 -31.96 -14.42 -10.12
CA LYS A 66 -31.54 -13.01 -10.04
C LYS A 66 -30.67 -12.72 -8.81
N SER A 67 -29.77 -11.77 -8.98
CA SER A 67 -28.97 -11.13 -7.93
C SER A 67 -29.60 -9.80 -7.53
N TYR A 68 -29.68 -9.54 -6.23
CA TYR A 68 -30.11 -8.23 -5.72
C TYR A 68 -28.94 -7.25 -5.53
N CYS A 69 -27.71 -7.69 -5.82
CA CYS A 69 -26.53 -6.84 -5.84
C CYS A 69 -26.11 -6.58 -7.29
N LYS A 70 -25.75 -5.33 -7.59
CA LYS A 70 -25.24 -4.89 -8.90
C LYS A 70 -23.92 -4.11 -8.82
N ARG A 71 -23.26 -4.13 -7.66
CA ARG A 71 -22.06 -3.34 -7.36
C ARG A 71 -20.95 -4.20 -6.78
N GLY A 72 -19.71 -3.75 -6.89
CA GLY A 72 -18.53 -4.47 -6.40
C GLY A 72 -17.23 -3.73 -6.69
N GLY A 73 -16.12 -4.33 -6.29
CA GLY A 73 -14.77 -3.88 -6.66
C GLY A 73 -14.25 -4.65 -7.88
N PHE A 74 -13.76 -3.95 -8.91
CA PHE A 74 -13.32 -4.55 -10.17
C PHE A 74 -11.90 -4.14 -10.52
N LEU A 75 -11.09 -5.08 -10.99
CA LEU A 75 -9.74 -4.79 -11.44
C LEU A 75 -9.74 -3.83 -12.63
N PRO A 76 -8.82 -2.84 -12.65
CA PRO A 76 -8.59 -2.01 -13.82
C PRO A 76 -7.95 -2.83 -14.95
N ASP A 77 -7.78 -2.18 -16.11
CA ASP A 77 -7.03 -2.75 -17.23
C ASP A 77 -5.52 -2.69 -16.94
N ILE A 78 -4.83 -3.81 -17.11
CA ILE A 78 -3.40 -4.01 -16.88
C ILE A 78 -2.72 -4.38 -18.20
N ASP A 79 -1.68 -3.62 -18.55
CA ASP A 79 -0.82 -3.88 -19.72
C ASP A 79 -0.14 -5.26 -19.59
N PHE A 80 -0.27 -6.10 -20.62
CA PHE A 80 0.34 -7.43 -20.66
C PHE A 80 1.01 -7.71 -22.00
N ASP A 81 2.26 -8.13 -21.96
CA ASP A 81 2.99 -8.69 -23.10
C ASP A 81 3.14 -10.21 -22.91
N PRO A 82 2.43 -11.06 -23.67
CA PRO A 82 2.56 -12.51 -23.53
C PRO A 82 3.96 -13.00 -23.89
N MET A 83 4.69 -12.30 -24.77
CA MET A 83 6.04 -12.68 -25.17
C MET A 83 7.04 -12.46 -24.03
N GLU A 84 6.80 -11.46 -23.17
CA GLU A 84 7.55 -11.25 -21.92
C GLU A 84 7.49 -12.49 -21.03
N PHE A 85 6.41 -13.26 -21.09
CA PHE A 85 6.21 -14.47 -20.29
C PHE A 85 6.41 -15.78 -21.07
N GLY A 86 6.91 -15.72 -22.30
CA GLY A 86 7.09 -16.91 -23.15
C GLY A 86 5.78 -17.60 -23.55
N LEU A 87 4.66 -16.88 -23.50
CA LEU A 87 3.34 -17.41 -23.85
C LEU A 87 3.02 -17.12 -25.32
N PRO A 88 2.68 -18.14 -26.12
CA PRO A 88 2.19 -17.94 -27.47
C PRO A 88 0.88 -17.13 -27.49
N PRO A 89 0.72 -16.11 -28.35
CA PRO A 89 -0.51 -15.32 -28.46
C PRO A 89 -1.82 -16.12 -28.64
N ASN A 90 -1.75 -17.28 -29.30
CA ASN A 90 -2.92 -18.11 -29.60
C ASN A 90 -3.49 -18.84 -28.38
N ILE A 91 -2.76 -18.94 -27.26
CA ILE A 91 -3.25 -19.63 -26.05
C ILE A 91 -3.98 -18.69 -25.07
N LEU A 92 -4.03 -17.39 -25.34
CA LEU A 92 -4.59 -16.40 -24.42
C LEU A 92 -6.10 -16.57 -24.19
N GLU A 93 -6.87 -16.89 -25.24
CA GLU A 93 -8.32 -17.10 -25.11
C GLU A 93 -8.67 -18.37 -24.30
N VAL A 94 -7.72 -19.30 -24.23
CA VAL A 94 -7.86 -20.57 -23.51
C VAL A 94 -7.02 -20.60 -22.23
N THR A 95 -6.59 -19.44 -21.73
CA THR A 95 -5.89 -19.30 -20.44
C THR A 95 -6.70 -18.39 -19.53
N ASP A 96 -7.00 -18.84 -18.31
CA ASP A 96 -7.75 -18.02 -17.36
C ASP A 96 -6.96 -16.77 -16.99
N VAL A 97 -7.65 -15.63 -16.89
CA VAL A 97 -7.00 -14.34 -16.64
C VAL A 97 -6.30 -14.29 -15.28
N SER A 98 -6.76 -15.07 -14.30
CA SER A 98 -6.10 -15.22 -13.01
C SER A 98 -4.66 -15.75 -13.15
N GLN A 99 -4.41 -16.67 -14.10
CA GLN A 99 -3.07 -17.18 -14.38
C GLN A 99 -2.17 -16.11 -15.01
N LEU A 100 -2.72 -15.27 -15.90
CA LEU A 100 -1.97 -14.22 -16.60
C LEU A 100 -1.62 -13.06 -15.67
N LEU A 101 -2.60 -12.55 -14.90
CA LEU A 101 -2.37 -11.48 -13.93
C LEU A 101 -1.42 -11.90 -12.82
N ALA A 102 -1.44 -13.17 -12.41
CA ALA A 102 -0.52 -13.70 -11.41
C ALA A 102 0.95 -13.66 -11.87
N LEU A 103 1.23 -13.83 -13.17
CA LEU A 103 2.58 -13.68 -13.72
C LEU A 103 3.09 -12.23 -13.62
N VAL A 104 2.22 -11.26 -13.92
CA VAL A 104 2.56 -9.83 -13.79
C VAL A 104 2.81 -9.47 -12.32
N ALA A 105 1.93 -9.90 -11.41
CA ALA A 105 2.08 -9.65 -9.99
C ALA A 105 3.36 -10.29 -9.43
N ALA A 106 3.70 -11.52 -9.84
CA ALA A 106 4.93 -12.18 -9.42
C ALA A 106 6.18 -11.41 -9.88
N ARG A 107 6.21 -10.98 -11.15
CA ARG A 107 7.29 -10.12 -11.67
C ARG A 107 7.43 -8.86 -10.83
N GLU A 108 6.35 -8.11 -10.64
CA GLU A 108 6.39 -6.85 -9.89
C GLU A 108 6.79 -7.05 -8.43
N ALA A 109 6.40 -8.17 -7.81
CA ALA A 109 6.77 -8.47 -6.43
C ALA A 109 8.27 -8.79 -6.32
N PHE A 110 8.84 -9.53 -7.27
CA PHE A 110 10.29 -9.78 -7.33
C PHE A 110 11.08 -8.51 -7.67
N GLU A 111 10.60 -7.69 -8.59
CA GLU A 111 11.21 -6.39 -8.91
C GLU A 111 11.20 -5.44 -7.71
N ASP A 112 10.07 -5.33 -7.00
CA ASP A 112 9.98 -4.56 -5.76
C ASP A 112 10.91 -5.14 -4.68
N ALA A 113 11.06 -6.47 -4.58
CA ALA A 113 12.03 -7.10 -3.69
C ALA A 113 13.52 -6.84 -4.08
N GLY A 114 13.76 -6.25 -5.25
CA GLY A 114 15.11 -6.01 -5.78
C GLY A 114 15.72 -7.21 -6.50
N TYR A 115 14.93 -8.24 -6.81
CA TYR A 115 15.30 -9.47 -7.53
C TYR A 115 14.80 -9.47 -8.98
N GLY A 116 14.77 -8.29 -9.60
CA GLY A 116 14.50 -8.13 -11.04
C GLY A 116 15.73 -8.48 -11.91
N ALA A 117 15.66 -8.16 -13.20
CA ALA A 117 16.65 -8.57 -14.22
C ALA A 117 18.12 -8.15 -13.95
N THR A 118 18.36 -7.20 -13.05
CA THR A 118 19.68 -6.62 -12.77
C THR A 118 20.43 -7.30 -11.62
N ARG A 119 19.74 -8.04 -10.74
CA ARG A 119 20.34 -8.70 -9.58
C ARG A 119 20.29 -10.21 -9.76
N GLY A 120 21.45 -10.86 -9.85
CA GLY A 120 21.53 -12.32 -9.89
C GLY A 120 21.11 -12.92 -8.54
N HIS A 121 20.19 -13.88 -8.58
CA HIS A 121 19.81 -14.71 -7.44
C HIS A 121 19.55 -16.14 -7.91
N ASP A 122 19.97 -17.10 -7.09
CA ASP A 122 19.70 -18.51 -7.33
C ASP A 122 18.30 -18.85 -6.81
N PHE A 123 17.37 -19.04 -7.73
CA PHE A 123 15.96 -19.34 -7.43
C PHE A 123 15.69 -20.81 -7.12
N GLU A 124 16.72 -21.67 -7.06
CA GLU A 124 16.55 -23.10 -6.79
C GLU A 124 15.86 -23.39 -5.46
N ARG A 125 16.04 -22.51 -4.45
CA ARG A 125 15.38 -22.63 -3.14
C ARG A 125 14.31 -21.58 -2.93
N THR A 126 13.71 -21.09 -4.01
CA THR A 126 12.57 -20.17 -3.98
C THR A 126 11.28 -20.93 -4.28
N GLY A 127 10.31 -20.87 -3.38
CA GLY A 127 8.99 -21.50 -3.58
C GLY A 127 7.87 -20.49 -3.85
N VAL A 128 6.72 -20.98 -4.29
CA VAL A 128 5.49 -20.20 -4.50
C VAL A 128 4.26 -20.92 -3.95
N VAL A 129 3.53 -20.27 -3.05
CA VAL A 129 2.27 -20.81 -2.51
C VAL A 129 1.20 -19.75 -2.57
N LEU A 130 0.09 -20.00 -3.26
CA LEU A 130 -0.94 -18.98 -3.46
C LEU A 130 -2.30 -19.42 -2.92
N GLY A 131 -3.00 -18.49 -2.29
CA GLY A 131 -4.40 -18.62 -1.96
C GLY A 131 -5.25 -18.49 -3.21
N VAL A 132 -5.95 -19.56 -3.59
CA VAL A 132 -6.85 -19.58 -4.75
C VAL A 132 -8.11 -20.30 -4.32
N CYS A 133 -9.26 -19.64 -4.44
CA CYS A 133 -10.57 -20.25 -4.23
C CYS A 133 -11.17 -20.62 -5.59
N GLY A 134 -12.25 -21.41 -5.60
CA GLY A 134 -13.10 -21.56 -6.79
C GLY A 134 -13.40 -20.19 -7.42
N GLY A 135 -13.28 -20.10 -8.75
CA GLY A 135 -13.29 -18.82 -9.46
C GLY A 135 -12.50 -18.80 -10.78
N GLN A 136 -11.98 -19.95 -11.23
CA GLN A 136 -11.45 -20.06 -12.60
C GLN A 136 -12.61 -19.97 -13.58
N LYS A 137 -12.79 -18.78 -14.14
CA LYS A 137 -13.92 -18.42 -15.00
C LYS A 137 -13.89 -19.17 -16.33
N LEU A 138 -12.75 -19.71 -16.73
CA LEU A 138 -12.61 -20.45 -17.99
C LEU A 138 -13.42 -21.76 -18.01
N MET A 139 -13.68 -22.36 -16.84
CA MET A 139 -14.41 -23.62 -16.74
C MET A 139 -15.87 -23.48 -17.21
N THR A 140 -16.55 -22.39 -16.82
CA THR A 140 -17.96 -22.13 -17.15
C THR A 140 -18.25 -22.10 -18.66
N PRO A 141 -17.58 -21.28 -19.49
CA PRO A 141 -17.83 -21.25 -20.93
C PRO A 141 -17.47 -22.57 -21.62
N LEU A 142 -16.47 -23.30 -21.13
CA LEU A 142 -16.08 -24.60 -21.68
C LEU A 142 -17.13 -25.68 -21.40
N ILE A 143 -17.69 -25.71 -20.18
CA ILE A 143 -18.81 -26.59 -19.83
C ILE A 143 -20.06 -26.18 -20.63
N ALA A 144 -20.39 -24.88 -20.67
CA ALA A 144 -21.54 -24.38 -21.42
C ALA A 144 -21.48 -24.84 -22.88
N ARG A 145 -20.32 -24.72 -23.55
CA ARG A 145 -20.14 -25.21 -24.92
C ARG A 145 -20.51 -26.70 -25.09
N LEU A 146 -20.29 -27.54 -24.09
CA LEU A 146 -20.60 -28.97 -24.12
C LEU A 146 -22.08 -29.28 -23.89
N GLN A 147 -22.87 -28.34 -23.36
CA GLN A 147 -24.31 -28.51 -23.10
C GLN A 147 -25.18 -28.40 -24.36
N TYR A 148 -24.57 -28.24 -25.55
CA TYR A 148 -25.31 -28.12 -26.80
C TYR A 148 -26.34 -29.23 -27.10
N PRO A 149 -26.15 -30.50 -26.72
CA PRO A 149 -27.16 -31.52 -26.95
C PRO A 149 -28.48 -31.26 -26.20
N VAL A 150 -28.42 -30.61 -25.04
CA VAL A 150 -29.61 -30.23 -24.26
C VAL A 150 -30.42 -29.17 -25.02
N TRP A 151 -29.74 -28.14 -25.54
CA TRP A 151 -30.39 -27.09 -26.34
C TRP A 151 -30.91 -27.64 -27.67
N GLU A 152 -30.17 -28.54 -28.30
CA GLU A 152 -30.56 -29.20 -29.53
C GLU A 152 -31.87 -30.00 -29.34
N GLN A 153 -31.94 -30.79 -28.27
CA GLN A 153 -33.15 -31.54 -27.91
C GLN A 153 -34.33 -30.61 -27.58
N ALA A 154 -34.09 -29.54 -26.82
CA ALA A 154 -35.12 -28.56 -26.49
C ALA A 154 -35.67 -27.87 -27.76
N MET A 155 -34.78 -27.41 -28.65
CA MET A 155 -35.17 -26.76 -29.90
C MET A 155 -35.92 -27.69 -30.84
N ARG A 156 -35.49 -28.96 -30.97
CA ARG A 156 -36.24 -30.00 -31.69
C ARG A 156 -37.62 -30.21 -31.11
N SER A 157 -37.74 -30.28 -29.78
CA SER A 157 -39.04 -30.45 -29.10
C SER A 157 -39.99 -29.27 -29.34
N CYS A 158 -39.45 -28.08 -29.59
CA CYS A 158 -40.20 -26.88 -29.97
C CYS A 158 -40.56 -26.82 -31.47
N GLY A 159 -40.22 -27.83 -32.27
CA GLY A 159 -40.57 -27.94 -33.68
C GLY A 159 -39.69 -27.14 -34.65
N LEU A 160 -38.45 -26.78 -34.26
CA LEU A 160 -37.51 -26.15 -35.19
C LEU A 160 -36.99 -27.18 -36.21
N SER A 161 -36.78 -26.77 -37.47
CA SER A 161 -36.18 -27.63 -38.50
C SER A 161 -34.71 -27.93 -38.18
N GLU A 162 -34.19 -29.08 -38.63
CA GLU A 162 -32.80 -29.48 -38.40
C GLU A 162 -31.79 -28.42 -38.85
N GLU A 163 -32.05 -27.72 -39.96
CA GLU A 163 -31.21 -26.61 -40.44
C GLU A 163 -31.17 -25.44 -39.44
N ARG A 164 -32.34 -25.05 -38.89
CA ARG A 164 -32.44 -23.95 -37.91
C ARG A 164 -31.85 -24.34 -36.57
N VAL A 165 -32.00 -25.60 -36.16
CA VAL A 165 -31.34 -26.15 -34.96
C VAL A 165 -29.82 -26.10 -35.14
N ALA A 166 -29.30 -26.60 -36.26
CA ALA A 166 -27.87 -26.57 -36.56
C ALA A 166 -27.32 -25.14 -36.60
N GLU A 167 -28.04 -24.20 -37.22
CA GLU A 167 -27.68 -22.77 -37.23
C GLU A 167 -27.64 -22.19 -35.81
N ALA A 168 -28.67 -22.42 -35.00
CA ALA A 168 -28.74 -21.92 -33.64
C ALA A 168 -27.63 -22.50 -32.76
N ILE A 169 -27.36 -23.79 -32.84
CA ILE A 169 -26.25 -24.44 -32.12
C ILE A 169 -24.89 -23.90 -32.58
N ALA A 170 -24.71 -23.64 -33.88
CA ALA A 170 -23.48 -23.03 -34.38
C ALA A 170 -23.27 -21.63 -33.78
N LYS A 171 -24.32 -20.79 -33.74
CA LYS A 171 -24.29 -19.46 -33.11
C LYS A 171 -24.02 -19.53 -31.60
N ILE A 172 -24.66 -20.44 -30.87
CA ILE A 172 -24.41 -20.65 -29.43
C ILE A 172 -22.97 -21.08 -29.21
N LYS A 173 -22.45 -22.02 -30.00
CA LYS A 173 -21.04 -22.43 -29.92
C LYS A 173 -20.11 -21.25 -30.19
N LEU A 174 -20.43 -20.31 -31.07
CA LEU A 174 -19.57 -19.13 -31.30
C LEU A 174 -19.49 -18.18 -30.08
N ALA A 175 -20.46 -18.22 -29.16
CA ALA A 175 -20.44 -17.44 -27.93
C ALA A 175 -19.40 -17.93 -26.90
N TYR A 176 -18.90 -19.15 -27.05
CA TYR A 176 -18.02 -19.80 -26.07
C TYR A 176 -16.70 -20.24 -26.70
N ILE A 177 -15.62 -20.14 -25.93
CA ILE A 177 -14.29 -20.59 -26.35
C ILE A 177 -14.26 -22.07 -26.70
N ARG A 178 -13.40 -22.44 -27.66
CA ARG A 178 -13.29 -23.83 -28.11
C ARG A 178 -12.51 -24.68 -27.11
N TRP A 179 -12.81 -25.97 -27.11
CA TRP A 179 -11.96 -26.97 -26.49
C TRP A 179 -10.75 -27.22 -27.39
N GLU A 180 -9.58 -26.92 -26.86
CA GLU A 180 -8.27 -27.08 -27.48
C GLU A 180 -7.30 -27.69 -26.47
N GLU A 181 -6.12 -28.09 -26.93
CA GLU A 181 -5.08 -28.70 -26.09
C GLU A 181 -4.76 -27.87 -24.84
N ASN A 182 -4.71 -26.54 -24.98
CA ASN A 182 -4.38 -25.62 -23.89
C ASN A 182 -5.57 -25.23 -23.01
N SER A 183 -6.80 -25.61 -23.35
CA SER A 183 -8.00 -25.27 -22.56
C SER A 183 -8.00 -25.92 -21.19
N PHE A 184 -7.52 -27.18 -21.09
CA PHE A 184 -7.45 -27.88 -19.83
C PHE A 184 -6.45 -27.24 -18.85
N PRO A 185 -5.14 -27.11 -19.16
CA PRO A 185 -4.20 -26.44 -18.25
C PRO A 185 -4.59 -24.98 -17.99
N GLY A 186 -5.20 -24.29 -18.96
CA GLY A 186 -5.65 -22.91 -18.81
C GLY A 186 -6.82 -22.70 -17.85
N MET A 187 -7.60 -23.72 -17.49
CA MET A 187 -8.70 -23.59 -16.51
C MET A 187 -8.33 -23.99 -15.09
N LEU A 188 -7.17 -24.59 -14.86
CA LEU A 188 -6.81 -25.18 -13.57
C LEU A 188 -6.24 -24.14 -12.59
N GLY A 189 -6.72 -24.16 -11.34
CA GLY A 189 -6.27 -23.23 -10.31
C GLY A 189 -4.82 -23.47 -9.85
N ASN A 190 -4.37 -24.72 -9.74
CA ASN A 190 -2.99 -25.05 -9.34
C ASN A 190 -1.95 -24.55 -10.36
N VAL A 191 -2.33 -24.45 -11.63
CA VAL A 191 -1.46 -23.97 -12.71
C VAL A 191 -1.12 -22.48 -12.55
N ILE A 192 -1.86 -21.72 -11.74
CA ILE A 192 -1.49 -20.33 -11.39
C ILE A 192 -0.09 -20.29 -10.75
N ALA A 193 0.12 -21.08 -9.69
CA ALA A 193 1.43 -21.18 -9.03
C ALA A 193 2.45 -21.89 -9.91
N GLY A 194 2.04 -22.94 -10.63
CA GLY A 194 2.91 -23.70 -11.52
C GLY A 194 3.49 -22.88 -12.68
N ARG A 195 2.71 -21.98 -13.28
CA ARG A 195 3.19 -21.08 -14.35
C ARG A 195 4.20 -20.06 -13.83
N ILE A 196 4.01 -19.54 -12.63
CA ILE A 196 4.99 -18.67 -11.99
C ILE A 196 6.30 -19.45 -11.77
N ALA A 197 6.22 -20.62 -11.15
CA ALA A 197 7.41 -21.44 -10.89
C ALA A 197 8.15 -21.77 -12.20
N ASN A 198 7.43 -22.20 -13.22
CA ASN A 198 8.01 -22.49 -14.53
C ASN A 198 8.61 -21.25 -15.20
N ARG A 199 7.96 -20.08 -15.10
CA ARG A 199 8.40 -18.89 -15.82
C ARG A 199 9.63 -18.24 -15.19
N PHE A 200 9.70 -18.23 -13.86
CA PHE A 200 10.80 -17.61 -13.12
C PHE A 200 11.87 -18.62 -12.67
N ASP A 201 11.77 -19.87 -13.12
CA ASP A 201 12.71 -20.96 -12.79
C ASP A 201 12.86 -21.16 -11.27
N LEU A 202 11.72 -21.27 -10.58
CA LEU A 202 11.67 -21.44 -9.13
C LEU A 202 11.79 -22.94 -8.78
N GLY A 203 12.89 -23.34 -8.14
CA GLY A 203 13.16 -24.75 -7.79
C GLY A 203 12.48 -25.24 -6.50
N GLY A 204 11.91 -24.33 -5.71
CA GLY A 204 11.18 -24.66 -4.49
C GLY A 204 9.77 -25.23 -4.76
N ILE A 205 9.03 -25.50 -3.67
CA ILE A 205 7.65 -25.99 -3.76
C ILE A 205 6.75 -24.98 -4.51
N ASN A 206 5.87 -25.49 -5.37
CA ASN A 206 4.75 -24.71 -5.91
C ASN A 206 3.41 -25.39 -5.64
N CYS A 207 2.44 -24.67 -5.09
CA CYS A 207 1.05 -25.15 -4.98
C CYS A 207 0.06 -24.01 -4.68
N VAL A 208 -1.22 -24.39 -4.54
CA VAL A 208 -2.31 -23.48 -4.13
C VAL A 208 -3.03 -24.04 -2.91
N THR A 209 -3.63 -23.14 -2.11
CA THR A 209 -4.46 -23.51 -0.94
C THR A 209 -5.85 -22.89 -1.05
N ASP A 210 -6.88 -23.64 -0.61
CA ASP A 210 -8.25 -23.16 -0.50
C ASP A 210 -8.74 -23.24 0.96
N ALA A 211 -8.89 -22.08 1.58
CA ALA A 211 -9.56 -21.85 2.85
C ALA A 211 -10.61 -20.73 2.68
N ALA A 212 -11.27 -20.70 1.51
CA ALA A 212 -12.21 -19.66 1.10
C ALA A 212 -11.63 -18.23 1.30
N CYS A 213 -12.31 -17.40 2.09
CA CYS A 213 -11.87 -16.02 2.37
C CYS A 213 -10.52 -15.92 3.10
N ALA A 214 -10.02 -17.02 3.66
CA ALA A 214 -8.73 -17.06 4.36
C ALA A 214 -7.62 -17.75 3.57
N SER A 215 -7.84 -18.08 2.28
CA SER A 215 -6.88 -18.82 1.43
C SER A 215 -5.49 -18.18 1.39
N SER A 216 -5.39 -16.86 1.25
CA SER A 216 -4.08 -16.17 1.22
C SER A 216 -3.31 -16.25 2.54
N LEU A 217 -3.98 -16.31 3.70
CA LEU A 217 -3.30 -16.52 4.99
C LEU A 217 -2.97 -18.00 5.25
N SER A 218 -3.73 -18.92 4.67
CA SER A 218 -3.38 -20.34 4.64
C SER A 218 -2.10 -20.58 3.82
N ALA A 219 -2.02 -19.97 2.63
CA ALA A 219 -0.81 -19.97 1.81
C ALA A 219 0.38 -19.36 2.56
N LEU A 220 0.18 -18.22 3.24
CA LEU A 220 1.21 -17.60 4.08
C LEU A 220 1.69 -18.54 5.19
N GLN A 221 0.81 -19.21 5.92
CA GLN A 221 1.18 -20.18 6.95
C GLN A 221 2.09 -21.28 6.40
N MET A 222 1.81 -21.77 5.19
CA MET A 222 2.63 -22.77 4.53
C MET A 222 3.98 -22.21 4.09
N ALA A 223 4.01 -21.01 3.49
CA ALA A 223 5.24 -20.32 3.10
C ALA A 223 6.17 -20.05 4.30
N LEU A 224 5.61 -19.60 5.43
CA LEU A 224 6.37 -19.43 6.68
C LEU A 224 6.95 -20.76 7.17
N SER A 225 6.24 -21.87 6.98
CA SER A 225 6.73 -23.21 7.36
C SER A 225 7.90 -23.65 6.48
N GLU A 226 7.87 -23.37 5.17
CA GLU A 226 8.99 -23.65 4.25
C GLU A 226 10.25 -22.84 4.59
N LEU A 227 10.08 -21.56 4.93
CA LEU A 227 11.18 -20.68 5.36
C LEU A 227 11.75 -21.12 6.70
N THR A 228 10.92 -21.25 7.73
CA THR A 228 11.41 -21.53 9.11
C THR A 228 11.94 -22.95 9.30
N SER A 229 11.59 -23.88 8.40
CA SER A 229 12.18 -25.23 8.36
C SER A 229 13.46 -25.31 7.52
N GLY A 230 13.85 -24.23 6.85
CA GLY A 230 15.03 -24.20 5.98
C GLY A 230 14.88 -25.05 4.73
N ARG A 231 13.67 -25.29 4.21
CA ARG A 231 13.48 -25.93 2.89
C ARG A 231 13.65 -24.91 1.77
N CYS A 232 13.05 -23.74 1.93
CA CYS A 232 13.21 -22.60 1.04
C CYS A 232 13.97 -21.45 1.74
N ASP A 233 14.66 -20.62 0.97
CA ASP A 233 15.32 -19.40 1.46
C ASP A 233 14.55 -18.13 1.09
N MET A 234 13.66 -18.24 0.09
CA MET A 234 12.72 -17.20 -0.32
C MET A 234 11.38 -17.83 -0.67
N MET A 235 10.29 -17.13 -0.38
CA MET A 235 8.94 -17.57 -0.74
C MET A 235 8.14 -16.43 -1.36
N LEU A 236 7.50 -16.71 -2.49
CA LEU A 236 6.39 -15.91 -3.01
C LEU A 236 5.08 -16.46 -2.43
N THR A 237 4.28 -15.61 -1.80
CA THR A 237 2.97 -15.99 -1.27
C THR A 237 1.93 -14.91 -1.49
N GLY A 238 0.65 -15.23 -1.41
CA GLY A 238 -0.39 -14.24 -1.67
C GLY A 238 -1.75 -14.85 -1.94
N GLY A 239 -2.60 -14.12 -2.67
CA GLY A 239 -3.86 -14.64 -3.16
C GLY A 239 -4.29 -14.02 -4.49
N VAL A 240 -5.04 -14.81 -5.25
CA VAL A 240 -5.52 -14.44 -6.59
C VAL A 240 -7.01 -14.77 -6.67
N ASP A 241 -7.82 -13.76 -6.99
CA ASP A 241 -9.24 -13.93 -7.23
C ASP A 241 -9.76 -12.90 -8.24
N THR A 242 -10.28 -13.39 -9.37
CA THR A 242 -10.79 -12.53 -10.45
C THR A 242 -12.27 -12.80 -10.74
N ASP A 243 -12.97 -13.57 -9.91
CA ASP A 243 -14.34 -14.00 -10.22
C ASP A 243 -15.40 -13.08 -9.60
N ASN A 244 -15.93 -12.18 -10.42
CA ASN A 244 -17.16 -11.44 -10.17
C ASN A 244 -18.23 -11.75 -11.24
N SER A 245 -18.31 -13.01 -11.68
CA SER A 245 -19.31 -13.48 -12.65
C SER A 245 -20.75 -13.50 -12.08
N PRO A 246 -21.79 -13.63 -12.94
CA PRO A 246 -23.16 -13.78 -12.47
C PRO A 246 -23.34 -14.99 -11.53
N PHE A 247 -22.58 -16.07 -11.75
CA PHE A 247 -22.57 -17.24 -10.86
C PHE A 247 -22.15 -16.84 -9.44
N MET A 248 -21.07 -16.09 -9.31
CA MET A 248 -20.58 -15.66 -7.99
C MET A 248 -21.57 -14.72 -7.30
N TYR A 249 -22.17 -13.78 -8.03
CA TYR A 249 -23.22 -12.92 -7.48
C TYR A 249 -24.44 -13.73 -7.03
N MET A 250 -24.83 -14.77 -7.77
CA MET A 250 -25.92 -15.66 -7.37
C MET A 250 -25.63 -16.36 -6.05
N CYS A 251 -24.41 -16.90 -5.87
CA CYS A 251 -24.03 -17.59 -4.63
C CYS A 251 -24.26 -16.73 -3.38
N PHE A 252 -23.88 -15.45 -3.43
CA PHE A 252 -24.01 -14.52 -2.30
C PHE A 252 -25.36 -13.81 -2.24
N SER A 253 -26.14 -13.77 -3.33
CA SER A 253 -27.54 -13.34 -3.24
C SER A 253 -28.43 -14.43 -2.65
N LYS A 254 -28.17 -15.71 -2.96
CA LYS A 254 -28.96 -16.84 -2.44
C LYS A 254 -28.49 -17.32 -1.07
N THR A 255 -27.25 -17.00 -0.71
CA THR A 255 -26.77 -17.00 0.67
C THR A 255 -26.75 -15.54 1.13
N PRO A 256 -27.89 -14.92 1.50
CA PRO A 256 -28.15 -13.47 1.47
C PRO A 256 -27.13 -12.65 2.28
N ALA A 257 -25.97 -12.42 1.69
CA ALA A 257 -24.78 -11.86 2.33
C ALA A 257 -24.45 -10.48 1.77
N PHE A 258 -24.97 -10.13 0.59
CA PHE A 258 -24.77 -8.81 0.02
C PHE A 258 -25.54 -7.73 0.78
N SER A 259 -24.90 -6.57 0.89
CA SER A 259 -25.54 -5.32 1.29
C SER A 259 -26.57 -4.87 0.25
N ARG A 260 -27.61 -4.17 0.71
CA ARG A 260 -28.57 -3.47 -0.18
C ARG A 260 -28.20 -2.02 -0.42
N GLN A 261 -27.13 -1.55 0.22
CA GLN A 261 -26.62 -0.18 0.09
C GLN A 261 -25.69 -0.06 -1.11
N ASP A 262 -25.18 1.15 -1.32
CA ASP A 262 -24.28 1.50 -2.41
C ASP A 262 -22.82 1.08 -2.17
N SER A 263 -22.43 0.76 -0.94
CA SER A 263 -21.07 0.36 -0.57
C SER A 263 -21.08 -0.49 0.70
N PRO A 264 -20.08 -1.36 0.91
CA PRO A 264 -19.94 -2.10 2.17
C PRO A 264 -19.53 -1.16 3.29
N ARG A 265 -20.11 -1.33 4.48
CA ARG A 265 -19.93 -0.44 5.63
C ARG A 265 -19.47 -1.19 6.87
N PRO A 266 -18.30 -1.84 6.86
CA PRO A 266 -17.84 -2.62 8.00
C PRO A 266 -17.77 -1.74 9.25
N PHE A 267 -18.24 -2.31 10.36
CA PHE A 267 -18.33 -1.67 11.67
C PHE A 267 -19.32 -0.50 11.85
N ASP A 268 -19.98 -0.04 10.79
CA ASP A 268 -20.98 1.03 10.91
C ASP A 268 -22.27 0.53 11.59
N ALA A 269 -23.00 1.43 12.25
CA ALA A 269 -24.30 1.11 12.84
C ALA A 269 -25.33 0.63 11.81
N SER A 270 -25.22 1.10 10.56
CA SER A 270 -26.09 0.73 9.43
C SER A 270 -25.55 -0.43 8.58
N SER A 271 -24.46 -1.08 9.00
CA SER A 271 -23.89 -2.22 8.28
C SER A 271 -24.91 -3.36 8.09
N ASP A 272 -25.10 -3.83 6.86
CA ASP A 272 -26.14 -4.80 6.49
C ASP A 272 -25.66 -5.96 5.61
N GLY A 273 -24.40 -5.95 5.17
CA GLY A 273 -23.82 -7.00 4.33
C GLY A 273 -22.51 -6.60 3.67
N MET A 274 -21.95 -7.52 2.90
CA MET A 274 -20.71 -7.32 2.14
C MET A 274 -20.97 -6.92 0.68
N MET A 275 -19.90 -6.63 -0.05
CA MET A 275 -19.86 -6.63 -1.52
C MET A 275 -18.62 -7.39 -1.97
N VAL A 276 -18.65 -8.08 -3.11
CA VAL A 276 -17.48 -8.80 -3.63
C VAL A 276 -16.51 -7.85 -4.33
N GLY A 277 -15.24 -8.21 -4.30
CA GLY A 277 -14.16 -7.58 -5.05
C GLY A 277 -13.34 -8.61 -5.83
N GLU A 278 -12.67 -8.13 -6.86
CA GLU A 278 -11.57 -8.82 -7.55
C GLU A 278 -10.23 -8.33 -6.98
N GLY A 279 -9.21 -9.18 -6.96
CA GLY A 279 -7.90 -8.82 -6.43
C GLY A 279 -6.80 -9.83 -6.65
N VAL A 280 -5.59 -9.31 -6.86
CA VAL A 280 -4.33 -10.06 -6.85
C VAL A 280 -3.39 -9.37 -5.89
N GLY A 281 -2.89 -10.08 -4.88
CA GLY A 281 -1.92 -9.54 -3.93
C GLY A 281 -0.83 -10.55 -3.63
N MET A 282 0.43 -10.18 -3.79
CA MET A 282 1.58 -11.05 -3.59
C MET A 282 2.64 -10.39 -2.70
N LEU A 283 3.34 -11.23 -1.93
CA LEU A 283 4.42 -10.87 -1.01
C LEU A 283 5.61 -11.78 -1.27
N VAL A 284 6.81 -11.21 -1.29
CA VAL A 284 8.10 -11.93 -1.28
C VAL A 284 8.64 -11.93 0.14
N LEU A 285 8.96 -13.11 0.65
CA LEU A 285 9.34 -13.34 2.04
C LEU A 285 10.71 -14.00 2.13
N LYS A 286 11.47 -13.62 3.17
CA LYS A 286 12.70 -14.30 3.60
C LYS A 286 12.76 -14.33 5.12
N ARG A 287 13.52 -15.25 5.72
CA ARG A 287 13.88 -15.12 7.14
C ARG A 287 14.57 -13.76 7.35
N LEU A 288 14.28 -13.08 8.46
CA LEU A 288 14.78 -11.72 8.69
C LEU A 288 16.31 -11.66 8.60
N ALA A 289 17.00 -12.63 9.20
CA ALA A 289 18.45 -12.73 9.16
C ALA A 289 19.00 -12.85 7.71
N ASP A 290 18.30 -13.55 6.82
CA ASP A 290 18.70 -13.66 5.41
C ASP A 290 18.42 -12.39 4.62
N ALA A 291 17.32 -11.69 4.92
CA ALA A 291 17.03 -10.39 4.32
C ALA A 291 18.09 -9.35 4.71
N GLU A 292 18.46 -9.30 5.99
CA GLU A 292 19.52 -8.43 6.50
C GLU A 292 20.89 -8.77 5.90
N ARG A 293 21.25 -10.06 5.86
CA ARG A 293 22.49 -10.54 5.23
C ARG A 293 22.59 -10.10 3.78
N ASP A 294 21.49 -10.20 3.04
CA ASP A 294 21.47 -9.92 1.61
C ASP A 294 21.19 -8.44 1.32
N GLY A 295 21.03 -7.59 2.35
CA GLY A 295 20.78 -6.15 2.19
C GLY A 295 19.43 -5.83 1.55
N ASP A 296 18.45 -6.71 1.72
CA ASP A 296 17.11 -6.54 1.16
C ASP A 296 16.37 -5.39 1.87
N ARG A 297 15.47 -4.73 1.13
CA ARG A 297 14.50 -3.83 1.74
C ARG A 297 13.54 -4.65 2.60
N VAL A 298 13.17 -4.15 3.78
CA VAL A 298 12.17 -4.78 4.65
C VAL A 298 11.04 -3.80 4.91
N TYR A 299 9.82 -4.13 4.47
CA TYR A 299 8.62 -3.33 4.74
C TYR A 299 8.10 -3.53 6.17
N ALA A 300 8.00 -4.80 6.58
CA ALA A 300 7.55 -5.23 7.89
C ALA A 300 8.08 -6.63 8.21
N VAL A 301 8.01 -6.98 9.49
CA VAL A 301 8.45 -8.28 10.01
C VAL A 301 7.24 -9.06 10.51
N ILE A 302 7.01 -10.25 9.98
CA ILE A 302 6.03 -11.19 10.49
C ILE A 302 6.62 -11.87 11.73
N ARG A 303 5.99 -11.64 12.88
CA ARG A 303 6.44 -12.16 14.18
C ARG A 303 5.77 -13.48 14.53
N GLY A 304 4.53 -13.68 14.13
CA GLY A 304 3.82 -14.91 14.39
C GLY A 304 2.51 -15.01 13.63
N ILE A 305 2.01 -16.23 13.50
CA ILE A 305 0.73 -16.56 12.88
C ILE A 305 0.04 -17.62 13.72
N GLY A 306 -1.28 -17.50 13.88
CA GLY A 306 -2.10 -18.47 14.57
C GLY A 306 -3.27 -18.89 13.71
N SER A 307 -3.57 -20.18 13.74
CA SER A 307 -4.69 -20.78 13.01
C SER A 307 -5.61 -21.57 13.93
N SER A 308 -6.88 -21.70 13.54
CA SER A 308 -7.87 -22.51 14.24
C SER A 308 -9.02 -22.93 13.31
N SER A 309 -9.92 -23.76 13.84
CA SER A 309 -11.22 -24.05 13.23
C SER A 309 -12.34 -23.78 14.24
N ASP A 310 -13.49 -23.33 13.74
CA ASP A 310 -14.72 -23.14 14.52
C ASP A 310 -15.33 -24.47 14.99
N GLY A 311 -15.01 -25.58 14.30
CA GLY A 311 -15.55 -26.91 14.57
C GLY A 311 -17.07 -26.98 14.39
N ARG A 312 -17.73 -27.84 15.17
CA ARG A 312 -19.20 -27.96 15.15
C ARG A 312 -19.85 -26.73 15.79
N TYR A 313 -20.67 -26.01 15.01
CA TYR A 313 -21.45 -24.87 15.48
C TYR A 313 -22.85 -24.83 14.83
N LYS A 314 -23.56 -23.69 14.91
CA LYS A 314 -24.98 -23.55 14.48
C LYS A 314 -25.20 -23.88 13.00
N SER A 315 -24.25 -23.49 12.14
CA SER A 315 -24.20 -23.87 10.73
C SER A 315 -22.74 -23.81 10.26
N ILE A 316 -22.46 -24.37 9.08
CA ILE A 316 -21.14 -24.31 8.44
C ILE A 316 -20.70 -22.87 8.09
N TYR A 317 -21.64 -21.92 8.05
CA TYR A 317 -21.39 -20.52 7.68
C TYR A 317 -21.42 -19.56 8.89
N ALA A 318 -21.80 -20.04 10.08
CA ALA A 318 -21.94 -19.20 11.26
C ALA A 318 -20.58 -19.00 11.94
N PRO A 319 -20.10 -17.75 12.12
CA PRO A 319 -18.82 -17.49 12.77
C PRO A 319 -18.88 -17.82 14.27
N ARG A 320 -17.75 -18.24 14.84
CA ARG A 320 -17.64 -18.56 16.28
C ARG A 320 -16.48 -17.83 16.97
N SER A 321 -16.81 -17.08 18.02
CA SER A 321 -15.84 -16.28 18.78
C SER A 321 -14.71 -17.11 19.38
N GLU A 322 -15.02 -18.28 19.96
CA GLU A 322 -14.01 -19.19 20.53
C GLU A 322 -12.99 -19.68 19.49
N GLY A 323 -13.44 -19.90 18.24
CA GLY A 323 -12.56 -20.31 17.14
C GLY A 323 -11.60 -19.18 16.80
N GLN A 324 -12.13 -17.98 16.56
CA GLN A 324 -11.35 -16.77 16.31
C GLN A 324 -10.37 -16.48 17.46
N ALA A 325 -10.84 -16.47 18.72
CA ALA A 325 -10.02 -16.22 19.91
C ALA A 325 -8.84 -17.19 20.02
N ARG A 326 -9.04 -18.46 19.62
CA ARG A 326 -7.98 -19.47 19.62
C ARG A 326 -6.90 -19.16 18.57
N ALA A 327 -7.28 -18.73 17.38
CA ALA A 327 -6.31 -18.30 16.36
C ALA A 327 -5.51 -17.09 16.85
N LEU A 328 -6.19 -16.09 17.42
CA LEU A 328 -5.57 -14.89 17.98
C LEU A 328 -4.55 -15.25 19.08
N ARG A 329 -4.97 -15.97 20.12
CA ARG A 329 -4.08 -16.37 21.23
C ARG A 329 -2.86 -17.15 20.74
N ARG A 330 -3.03 -18.07 19.78
CA ARG A 330 -1.93 -18.82 19.16
C ARG A 330 -0.95 -17.90 18.42
N ALA A 331 -1.43 -16.88 17.73
CA ALA A 331 -0.58 -15.92 17.03
C ALA A 331 0.31 -15.13 18.01
N TYR A 332 -0.24 -14.69 19.14
CA TYR A 332 0.55 -13.97 20.17
C TYR A 332 1.57 -14.85 20.88
N VAL A 333 1.21 -16.12 21.17
CA VAL A 333 2.18 -17.12 21.67
C VAL A 333 3.29 -17.34 20.64
N SER A 334 2.94 -17.52 19.37
CA SER A 334 3.89 -17.69 18.26
C SER A 334 4.77 -16.45 18.08
N ALA A 335 4.26 -15.24 18.33
CA ALA A 335 5.00 -14.00 18.16
C ALA A 335 5.92 -13.66 19.33
N GLY A 336 5.65 -14.21 20.52
CA GLY A 336 6.38 -13.88 21.75
C GLY A 336 6.15 -12.43 22.20
N VAL A 337 4.99 -11.85 21.89
CA VAL A 337 4.64 -10.46 22.26
C VAL A 337 3.24 -10.39 22.87
N PRO A 338 2.97 -9.47 23.80
CA PRO A 338 1.65 -9.33 24.40
C PRO A 338 0.66 -8.69 23.42
N ALA A 339 -0.60 -9.15 23.45
CA ALA A 339 -1.68 -8.59 22.61
C ALA A 339 -1.89 -7.08 22.87
N THR A 340 -1.63 -6.61 24.09
CA THR A 340 -1.73 -5.20 24.49
C THR A 340 -0.76 -4.26 23.74
N SER A 341 0.26 -4.82 23.07
CA SER A 341 1.24 -4.05 22.30
C SER A 341 0.83 -3.76 20.85
N ILE A 342 -0.31 -4.30 20.38
CA ILE A 342 -0.84 -4.02 19.05
C ILE A 342 -1.42 -2.60 19.02
N GLY A 343 -1.12 -1.85 17.95
CA GLY A 343 -1.69 -0.53 17.70
C GLY A 343 -2.67 -0.49 16.52
N LEU A 344 -2.66 -1.51 15.66
CA LEU A 344 -3.53 -1.62 14.49
C LEU A 344 -4.04 -3.04 14.32
N ILE A 345 -5.34 -3.21 14.12
CA ILE A 345 -5.97 -4.46 13.70
C ILE A 345 -6.66 -4.21 12.35
N GLU A 346 -6.11 -4.82 11.31
CA GLU A 346 -6.80 -5.01 10.03
C GLU A 346 -7.65 -6.27 10.14
N ALA A 347 -8.92 -6.06 10.45
CA ALA A 347 -9.88 -7.10 10.73
C ALA A 347 -10.35 -7.83 9.46
N HIS A 348 -11.02 -8.97 9.67
CA HIS A 348 -11.75 -9.61 8.59
C HIS A 348 -12.90 -8.71 8.12
N GLY A 349 -13.66 -8.12 9.03
CA GLY A 349 -14.53 -6.94 8.84
C GLY A 349 -15.25 -6.90 7.50
N THR A 350 -16.22 -7.80 7.31
CA THR A 350 -16.92 -7.95 6.04
C THR A 350 -18.12 -7.03 5.90
N GLY A 351 -18.56 -6.38 6.98
CA GLY A 351 -19.81 -5.62 7.01
C GLY A 351 -21.04 -6.51 7.18
N THR A 352 -20.86 -7.79 7.48
CA THR A 352 -21.98 -8.66 7.83
C THR A 352 -22.32 -8.48 9.31
N VAL A 353 -23.59 -8.28 9.63
CA VAL A 353 -24.04 -7.99 11.01
C VAL A 353 -23.55 -9.03 12.03
N ALA A 354 -23.67 -10.32 11.69
CA ALA A 354 -23.26 -11.40 12.58
C ALA A 354 -21.74 -11.59 12.61
N GLY A 355 -21.06 -11.38 11.48
CA GLY A 355 -19.60 -11.50 11.36
C GLY A 355 -18.88 -10.43 12.16
N ASP A 356 -19.20 -9.16 11.90
CA ASP A 356 -18.58 -8.01 12.56
C ASP A 356 -18.85 -8.04 14.07
N LEU A 357 -20.07 -8.40 14.50
CA LEU A 357 -20.37 -8.54 15.94
C LEU A 357 -19.53 -9.63 16.61
N CYS A 358 -19.44 -10.82 16.00
CA CYS A 358 -18.64 -11.93 16.51
C CYS A 358 -17.15 -11.57 16.59
N GLU A 359 -16.63 -10.92 15.54
CA GLU A 359 -15.24 -10.48 15.47
C GLU A 359 -14.93 -9.44 16.54
N VAL A 360 -15.70 -8.36 16.63
CA VAL A 360 -15.42 -7.29 17.61
C VAL A 360 -15.56 -7.77 19.05
N GLN A 361 -16.52 -8.65 19.35
CA GLN A 361 -16.62 -9.30 20.66
C GLN A 361 -15.36 -10.11 20.99
N THR A 362 -14.86 -10.88 20.03
CA THR A 362 -13.62 -11.66 20.18
C THR A 362 -12.41 -10.76 20.41
N LEU A 363 -12.30 -9.66 19.66
CA LEU A 363 -11.23 -8.69 19.82
C LEU A 363 -11.28 -8.06 21.23
N ARG A 364 -12.46 -7.66 21.70
CA ARG A 364 -12.60 -7.11 23.06
C ARG A 364 -12.18 -8.10 24.15
N GLU A 365 -12.53 -9.37 24.00
CA GLU A 365 -12.12 -10.44 24.93
C GLU A 365 -10.60 -10.55 24.98
N VAL A 366 -9.94 -10.74 23.83
CA VAL A 366 -8.51 -11.04 23.77
C VAL A 366 -7.65 -9.81 24.08
N PHE A 367 -8.03 -8.63 23.60
CA PHE A 367 -7.23 -7.41 23.75
C PHE A 367 -7.56 -6.62 25.02
N GLY A 368 -8.71 -6.89 25.66
CA GLY A 368 -9.07 -6.31 26.96
C GLY A 368 -8.43 -7.02 28.15
N GLU A 369 -8.00 -8.26 27.99
CA GLU A 369 -7.36 -9.06 29.04
C GLU A 369 -6.06 -8.40 29.52
N GLY A 370 -6.02 -7.97 30.79
CA GLY A 370 -4.85 -7.32 31.39
C GLY A 370 -4.48 -5.97 30.76
N ASN A 371 -5.40 -5.32 30.06
CA ASN A 371 -5.14 -4.08 29.33
C ASN A 371 -5.80 -2.87 30.02
N PRO A 372 -5.03 -2.03 30.74
CA PRO A 372 -5.58 -0.84 31.39
C PRO A 372 -5.81 0.32 30.43
N ARG A 373 -5.26 0.27 29.20
CA ARG A 373 -5.39 1.34 28.22
C ARG A 373 -6.68 1.18 27.42
N GLN A 374 -7.35 2.31 27.19
CA GLN A 374 -8.56 2.41 26.38
C GLN A 374 -8.24 3.13 25.07
N ALA A 375 -9.02 2.82 24.02
CA ALA A 375 -9.00 3.50 22.73
C ALA A 375 -7.60 3.76 22.13
N HIS A 376 -6.67 2.79 22.24
CA HIS A 376 -5.32 2.88 21.66
C HIS A 376 -5.07 1.90 20.51
N ILE A 377 -5.98 0.97 20.25
CA ILE A 377 -5.89 0.01 19.14
C ILE A 377 -6.86 0.44 18.03
N ALA A 378 -6.29 0.87 16.91
CA ALA A 378 -7.06 1.19 15.71
C ALA A 378 -7.66 -0.08 15.10
N LEU A 379 -8.97 -0.08 14.87
CA LEU A 379 -9.70 -1.13 14.15
C LEU A 379 -10.07 -0.63 12.76
N GLY A 380 -9.84 -1.47 11.75
CA GLY A 380 -10.23 -1.17 10.38
C GLY A 380 -10.35 -2.39 9.46
N SER A 381 -10.86 -2.17 8.25
CA SER A 381 -10.97 -3.18 7.18
C SER A 381 -10.92 -2.49 5.81
N VAL A 382 -9.98 -2.92 4.97
CA VAL A 382 -9.83 -2.45 3.58
C VAL A 382 -11.01 -2.83 2.69
N LYS A 383 -11.85 -3.77 3.12
CA LYS A 383 -13.05 -4.19 2.38
C LYS A 383 -14.08 -3.07 2.25
N SER A 384 -14.01 -2.05 3.12
CA SER A 384 -14.78 -0.80 2.95
C SER A 384 -14.47 -0.07 1.64
N GLN A 385 -13.26 -0.22 1.09
CA GLN A 385 -12.78 0.50 -0.08
C GLN A 385 -12.83 -0.32 -1.36
N ILE A 386 -12.39 -1.59 -1.29
CA ILE A 386 -12.20 -2.45 -2.48
C ILE A 386 -13.18 -3.63 -2.54
N GLY A 387 -14.10 -3.74 -1.57
CA GLY A 387 -14.96 -4.90 -1.41
C GLY A 387 -14.20 -6.12 -0.88
N HIS A 388 -14.89 -7.26 -0.79
CA HIS A 388 -14.29 -8.51 -0.33
C HIS A 388 -13.64 -9.25 -1.50
N THR A 389 -12.31 -9.19 -1.59
CA THR A 389 -11.48 -9.83 -2.63
C THR A 389 -11.30 -11.35 -2.45
N LYS A 390 -12.27 -12.00 -1.81
CA LYS A 390 -12.36 -13.46 -1.61
C LYS A 390 -11.01 -14.10 -1.24
N ALA A 391 -10.41 -14.93 -2.10
CA ALA A 391 -9.13 -15.60 -1.80
C ALA A 391 -7.95 -14.63 -1.53
N ALA A 392 -7.97 -13.45 -2.15
CA ALA A 392 -6.96 -12.40 -2.02
C ALA A 392 -7.21 -11.44 -0.83
N ALA A 393 -8.25 -11.66 -0.02
CA ALA A 393 -8.62 -10.75 1.07
C ALA A 393 -7.58 -10.67 2.19
N GLY A 394 -6.97 -11.80 2.54
CA GLY A 394 -5.87 -11.85 3.52
C GLY A 394 -4.64 -11.11 3.02
N SER A 395 -4.22 -11.32 1.76
CA SER A 395 -3.10 -10.60 1.15
C SER A 395 -3.35 -9.10 1.03
N ALA A 396 -4.58 -8.66 0.70
CA ALA A 396 -4.94 -7.25 0.70
C ALA A 396 -4.73 -6.61 2.09
N GLY A 397 -5.25 -7.26 3.14
CA GLY A 397 -5.04 -6.81 4.52
C GLY A 397 -3.57 -6.84 4.96
N MET A 398 -2.82 -7.86 4.56
CA MET A 398 -1.37 -7.97 4.82
C MET A 398 -0.58 -6.83 4.17
N ILE A 399 -0.85 -6.52 2.90
CA ILE A 399 -0.18 -5.42 2.18
C ILE A 399 -0.53 -4.09 2.84
N LYS A 400 -1.80 -3.82 3.14
CA LYS A 400 -2.22 -2.61 3.88
C LYS A 400 -1.52 -2.49 5.24
N ALA A 401 -1.46 -3.57 6.03
CA ALA A 401 -0.83 -3.55 7.35
C ALA A 401 0.70 -3.38 7.26
N ALA A 402 1.36 -4.05 6.30
CA ALA A 402 2.79 -3.89 6.05
C ALA A 402 3.13 -2.47 5.61
N LEU A 403 2.32 -1.85 4.75
CA LEU A 403 2.47 -0.46 4.33
C LEU A 403 2.16 0.52 5.46
N ALA A 404 1.13 0.26 6.27
CA ALA A 404 0.82 1.05 7.47
C ALA A 404 2.01 1.09 8.44
N LEU A 405 2.61 -0.08 8.70
CA LEU A 405 3.85 -0.18 9.44
C LEU A 405 4.94 0.59 8.71
N HIS A 406 5.32 0.23 7.48
CA HIS A 406 6.40 0.87 6.72
C HIS A 406 6.30 2.40 6.66
N HIS A 407 5.12 2.94 6.43
CA HIS A 407 4.90 4.39 6.32
C HIS A 407 4.64 5.10 7.65
N ARG A 408 4.48 4.36 8.76
CA ARG A 408 4.11 4.89 10.08
C ARG A 408 2.77 5.63 10.04
N VAL A 409 1.79 5.03 9.37
CA VAL A 409 0.44 5.58 9.18
C VAL A 409 -0.59 4.60 9.71
N LEU A 410 -1.55 5.07 10.51
CA LEU A 410 -2.78 4.35 10.82
C LEU A 410 -3.76 4.58 9.65
N PRO A 411 -4.06 3.55 8.84
CA PRO A 411 -4.87 3.70 7.65
C PRO A 411 -6.37 3.82 8.01
N PRO A 412 -7.16 4.51 7.18
CA PRO A 412 -8.59 4.65 7.39
C PRO A 412 -9.36 3.34 7.11
N THR A 413 -10.61 3.36 7.55
CA THR A 413 -11.74 2.52 7.10
C THR A 413 -12.89 3.46 6.80
N ILE A 414 -13.41 3.40 5.58
CA ILE A 414 -14.43 4.34 5.10
C ILE A 414 -15.84 3.80 5.33
N GLY A 415 -16.85 4.66 5.16
CA GLY A 415 -18.26 4.27 5.25
C GLY A 415 -18.79 4.10 6.69
N VAL A 416 -18.08 4.65 7.69
CA VAL A 416 -18.47 4.62 9.11
C VAL A 416 -18.89 6.02 9.57
N ASP A 417 -20.19 6.25 9.64
CA ASP A 417 -20.79 7.48 10.18
C ASP A 417 -20.83 7.42 11.71
N ALA A 418 -21.14 6.24 12.25
CA ALA A 418 -21.09 5.94 13.68
C ALA A 418 -20.86 4.44 13.89
N PRO A 419 -19.93 4.03 14.79
CA PRO A 419 -19.74 2.62 15.09
C PRO A 419 -21.01 1.98 15.65
N ASN A 420 -21.23 0.70 15.35
CA ASN A 420 -22.39 0.00 15.87
C ASN A 420 -22.36 -0.07 17.42
N PRO A 421 -23.37 0.44 18.14
CA PRO A 421 -23.36 0.47 19.60
C PRO A 421 -23.32 -0.94 20.23
N LYS A 422 -23.79 -1.97 19.51
CA LYS A 422 -23.74 -3.38 19.97
C LYS A 422 -22.31 -3.90 20.14
N PHE A 423 -21.33 -3.24 19.54
CA PHE A 423 -19.93 -3.61 19.69
C PHE A 423 -19.37 -3.25 21.06
N GLY A 424 -19.94 -2.26 21.76
CA GLY A 424 -19.48 -1.82 23.07
C GLY A 424 -18.02 -1.37 23.08
N LEU A 425 -17.65 -0.51 22.11
CA LEU A 425 -16.29 0.01 21.98
C LEU A 425 -15.92 1.01 23.09
N GLU A 426 -16.91 1.70 23.65
CA GLU A 426 -16.70 2.61 24.78
C GLU A 426 -16.09 1.87 25.98
N GLY A 427 -15.02 2.43 26.55
CA GLY A 427 -14.25 1.80 27.63
C GLY A 427 -13.40 0.59 27.21
N SER A 428 -13.40 0.22 25.92
CA SER A 428 -12.57 -0.86 25.37
C SER A 428 -11.21 -0.34 24.87
N PRO A 429 -10.22 -1.20 24.63
CA PRO A 429 -8.95 -0.80 24.01
C PRO A 429 -9.09 -0.43 22.52
N LEU A 430 -10.23 -0.75 21.89
CA LEU A 430 -10.45 -0.62 20.44
C LEU A 430 -11.18 0.69 20.11
N TYR A 431 -10.85 1.28 18.96
CA TYR A 431 -11.64 2.34 18.31
C TYR A 431 -11.61 2.19 16.78
N VAL A 432 -12.66 2.62 16.08
CA VAL A 432 -12.68 2.57 14.61
C VAL A 432 -11.90 3.75 14.03
N ASN A 433 -10.92 3.48 13.17
CA ASN A 433 -10.10 4.52 12.57
C ASN A 433 -10.63 4.92 11.18
N THR A 434 -11.29 6.07 11.07
CA THR A 434 -11.97 6.52 9.85
C THR A 434 -11.15 7.46 8.97
N ARG A 435 -9.95 7.85 9.42
CA ARG A 435 -9.08 8.79 8.71
C ARG A 435 -7.62 8.38 8.81
N ALA A 436 -6.81 8.70 7.80
CA ALA A 436 -5.37 8.51 7.88
C ALA A 436 -4.77 9.35 9.03
N ARG A 437 -3.98 8.73 9.90
CA ARG A 437 -3.35 9.38 11.06
C ARG A 437 -1.88 9.00 11.20
N PRO A 438 -1.02 9.92 11.67
CA PRO A 438 0.36 9.57 11.97
C PRO A 438 0.38 8.51 13.08
N TRP A 439 1.01 7.38 12.81
CA TRP A 439 1.21 6.35 13.80
C TRP A 439 2.49 6.70 14.56
N LEU A 440 2.37 7.43 15.66
CA LEU A 440 3.52 7.90 16.42
C LEU A 440 3.95 6.88 17.47
N ARG A 441 5.24 6.92 17.80
CA ARG A 441 5.87 6.08 18.82
C ARG A 441 6.68 7.00 19.73
N ALA A 442 6.41 6.96 21.02
CA ALA A 442 7.22 7.67 22.00
C ALA A 442 8.66 7.11 22.00
N ALA A 443 9.64 7.98 22.25
CA ALA A 443 11.04 7.57 22.35
C ALA A 443 11.20 6.43 23.38
N GLY A 444 11.84 5.32 22.98
CA GLY A 444 12.04 4.15 23.84
C GLY A 444 10.84 3.23 24.04
N ALA A 445 9.66 3.53 23.47
CA ALA A 445 8.49 2.64 23.53
C ALA A 445 8.69 1.34 22.74
N THR A 446 7.79 0.36 22.91
CA THR A 446 7.80 -0.88 22.11
C THR A 446 7.62 -0.58 20.62
N PRO A 447 8.17 -1.42 19.72
CA PRO A 447 7.94 -1.29 18.29
C PRO A 447 6.45 -1.24 17.93
N ARG A 448 6.11 -0.50 16.88
CA ARG A 448 4.75 -0.52 16.31
C ARG A 448 4.42 -1.92 15.81
N ARG A 449 3.22 -2.39 16.15
CA ARG A 449 2.74 -3.71 15.76
C ARG A 449 1.33 -3.63 15.20
N ALA A 450 1.12 -4.34 14.10
CA ALA A 450 -0.17 -4.53 13.47
C ALA A 450 -0.58 -6.00 13.57
N ALA A 451 -1.88 -6.26 13.46
CA ALA A 451 -2.39 -7.61 13.31
C ALA A 451 -3.38 -7.69 12.15
N VAL A 452 -3.43 -8.83 11.47
CA VAL A 452 -4.32 -9.07 10.32
C VAL A 452 -5.13 -10.33 10.56
N SER A 453 -6.45 -10.24 10.41
CA SER A 453 -7.38 -11.38 10.54
C SER A 453 -7.99 -11.77 9.20
N ALA A 454 -8.09 -13.07 8.94
CA ALA A 454 -8.96 -13.60 7.89
C ALA A 454 -9.71 -14.84 8.38
N PHE A 455 -11.03 -14.79 8.27
CA PHE A 455 -11.92 -15.87 8.71
C PHE A 455 -12.62 -16.45 7.48
N GLY A 456 -12.25 -17.68 7.16
CA GLY A 456 -12.71 -18.41 5.99
C GLY A 456 -14.15 -18.86 6.16
N PHE A 457 -14.93 -18.69 5.11
CA PHE A 457 -16.21 -19.38 4.96
C PHE A 457 -16.00 -20.90 5.12
N GLY A 458 -16.75 -21.56 6.00
CA GLY A 458 -16.48 -22.94 6.44
C GLY A 458 -15.73 -23.05 7.78
N GLY A 459 -15.33 -21.93 8.38
CA GLY A 459 -14.90 -21.86 9.78
C GLY A 459 -13.40 -22.01 10.03
N THR A 460 -12.54 -21.81 9.01
CA THR A 460 -11.07 -21.79 9.21
C THR A 460 -10.58 -20.38 9.50
N ASN A 461 -9.89 -20.16 10.60
CA ASN A 461 -9.48 -18.82 11.04
C ASN A 461 -7.96 -18.67 11.04
N PHE A 462 -7.48 -17.51 10.60
CA PHE A 462 -6.08 -17.11 10.70
C PHE A 462 -5.94 -15.70 11.29
N HIS A 463 -4.89 -15.51 12.08
CA HIS A 463 -4.49 -14.22 12.62
C HIS A 463 -2.97 -14.07 12.56
N VAL A 464 -2.47 -12.94 12.05
CA VAL A 464 -1.04 -12.68 11.83
C VAL A 464 -0.62 -11.47 12.63
N VAL A 465 0.55 -11.53 13.25
CA VAL A 465 1.17 -10.41 13.97
C VAL A 465 2.37 -9.89 13.18
N LEU A 466 2.35 -8.60 12.86
CA LEU A 466 3.41 -7.87 12.18
C LEU A 466 4.05 -6.82 13.10
N GLU A 467 5.32 -6.51 12.85
CA GLU A 467 6.10 -5.51 13.57
C GLU A 467 6.88 -4.63 12.59
N GLU A 468 7.09 -3.35 12.94
CA GLU A 468 7.98 -2.46 12.19
C GLU A 468 9.43 -2.98 12.22
N TYR A 469 10.15 -2.86 11.10
CA TYR A 469 11.57 -3.25 11.03
C TYR A 469 12.51 -2.21 11.67
N ALA A 470 12.36 -0.94 11.29
CA ALA A 470 13.11 0.19 11.84
C ALA A 470 12.15 1.15 12.59
N SER A 471 12.66 2.10 13.37
CA SER A 471 11.81 3.10 14.03
C SER A 471 11.27 4.15 13.05
N ASP A 472 12.11 4.67 12.14
CA ASP A 472 11.74 5.57 11.04
C ASP A 472 12.77 5.50 9.89
N HIS A 473 12.53 6.23 8.81
CA HIS A 473 13.32 6.21 7.57
C HIS A 473 14.24 7.41 7.43
N ARG A 474 15.46 7.16 6.93
CA ARG A 474 16.47 8.20 6.65
C ARG A 474 16.77 8.37 5.16
N ARG A 475 16.10 7.61 4.30
CA ARG A 475 16.29 7.55 2.84
C ARG A 475 14.91 7.59 2.16
N PRO A 476 14.84 7.85 0.85
CA PRO A 476 13.59 7.74 0.09
C PRO A 476 12.90 6.40 0.34
N TYR A 477 11.65 6.45 0.81
CA TYR A 477 10.89 5.26 1.22
C TYR A 477 9.42 5.35 0.85
N ARG A 478 8.91 6.58 0.67
CA ARG A 478 7.49 6.88 0.53
C ARG A 478 7.02 6.54 -0.87
N ILE A 479 6.00 5.69 -0.98
CA ILE A 479 5.47 5.24 -2.27
C ILE A 479 4.20 5.99 -2.67
N HIS A 480 3.45 6.50 -1.69
CA HIS A 480 2.29 7.34 -1.97
C HIS A 480 2.72 8.69 -2.54
N GLN A 481 1.90 9.25 -3.41
CA GLN A 481 2.14 10.52 -4.06
C GLN A 481 1.67 11.68 -3.18
N THR A 482 2.52 12.70 -3.09
CA THR A 482 2.21 14.00 -2.53
C THR A 482 2.09 15.03 -3.64
N ALA A 483 1.55 16.20 -3.33
CA ALA A 483 1.60 17.32 -4.26
C ALA A 483 3.05 17.66 -4.63
N GLN A 484 3.32 17.97 -5.91
CA GLN A 484 4.65 18.28 -6.42
C GLN A 484 4.87 19.79 -6.52
N GLU A 485 6.08 20.23 -6.14
CA GLU A 485 6.54 21.60 -6.35
C GLU A 485 6.93 21.78 -7.83
N LEU A 486 6.44 22.84 -8.47
CA LEU A 486 6.77 23.14 -9.88
C LEU A 486 7.22 24.60 -9.99
N ILE A 487 8.42 24.82 -10.50
CA ILE A 487 8.98 26.15 -10.73
C ILE A 487 9.52 26.27 -12.15
N LEU A 488 9.10 27.33 -12.82
CA LEU A 488 9.57 27.75 -14.13
C LEU A 488 10.38 29.03 -13.98
N ALA A 489 11.47 29.13 -14.75
CA ALA A 489 12.25 30.34 -14.87
C ALA A 489 12.54 30.65 -16.34
N ALA A 490 12.61 31.93 -16.66
CA ALA A 490 12.98 32.44 -17.98
C ALA A 490 13.58 33.86 -17.85
N PRO A 491 14.33 34.36 -18.85
CA PRO A 491 14.93 35.69 -18.80
C PRO A 491 13.92 36.84 -18.75
N THR A 492 12.69 36.63 -19.27
CA THR A 492 11.65 37.66 -19.31
C THR A 492 10.27 37.07 -18.98
N PRO A 493 9.30 37.91 -18.54
CA PRO A 493 7.92 37.46 -18.33
C PRO A 493 7.27 36.89 -19.60
N ALA A 494 7.60 37.44 -20.77
CA ALA A 494 7.09 36.96 -22.06
C ALA A 494 7.60 35.54 -22.38
N ALA A 495 8.90 35.28 -22.20
CA ALA A 495 9.47 33.95 -22.40
C ALA A 495 8.92 32.94 -21.39
N LEU A 496 8.66 33.38 -20.15
CA LEU A 496 8.03 32.55 -19.13
C LEU A 496 6.59 32.16 -19.51
N ARG A 497 5.83 33.11 -20.05
CA ARG A 497 4.47 32.91 -20.55
C ARG A 497 4.45 31.92 -21.72
N GLU A 498 5.37 32.05 -22.69
CA GLU A 498 5.51 31.09 -23.80
C GLU A 498 5.80 29.68 -23.29
N ARG A 499 6.77 29.53 -22.38
CA ARG A 499 7.09 28.24 -21.74
C ARG A 499 5.88 27.63 -21.01
N CYS A 500 5.03 28.45 -20.39
CA CYS A 500 3.79 27.96 -19.77
C CYS A 500 2.81 27.40 -20.80
N ALA A 501 2.69 28.05 -21.97
CA ALA A 501 1.81 27.61 -23.04
C ALA A 501 2.27 26.26 -23.63
N ASP A 502 3.56 26.12 -23.92
CA ASP A 502 4.14 24.88 -24.44
C ASP A 502 3.92 23.70 -23.49
N LEU A 503 4.17 23.91 -22.18
CA LEU A 503 3.95 22.89 -21.17
C LEU A 503 2.46 22.54 -20.99
N ALA A 504 1.57 23.54 -21.05
CA ALA A 504 0.13 23.31 -20.94
C ALA A 504 -0.41 22.49 -22.13
N GLU A 505 0.16 22.67 -23.32
CA GLU A 505 -0.13 21.85 -24.51
C GLU A 505 0.43 20.44 -24.37
N ALA A 506 1.69 20.29 -23.94
CA ALA A 506 2.33 18.99 -23.74
C ALA A 506 1.60 18.13 -22.68
N LEU A 507 1.10 18.76 -21.61
CA LEU A 507 0.31 18.12 -20.57
C LEU A 507 -1.14 17.78 -21.00
N ALA A 508 -1.59 18.24 -22.16
CA ALA A 508 -2.86 17.79 -22.76
C ALA A 508 -2.69 16.52 -23.61
N GLY A 509 -1.45 16.14 -23.94
CA GLY A 509 -1.14 15.02 -24.82
C GLY A 509 -1.03 13.66 -24.11
N PRO A 510 -0.82 12.56 -24.87
CA PRO A 510 -0.73 11.19 -24.33
C PRO A 510 0.50 10.94 -23.45
N LEU A 511 1.46 11.87 -23.43
CA LEU A 511 2.68 11.80 -22.60
C LEU A 511 2.60 12.68 -21.34
N ALA A 512 1.41 13.14 -20.96
CA ALA A 512 1.24 14.09 -19.84
C ALA A 512 1.90 13.63 -18.53
N ALA A 513 1.81 12.35 -18.18
CA ALA A 513 2.45 11.80 -16.98
C ALA A 513 3.99 11.88 -17.04
N GLN A 514 4.57 11.60 -18.21
CA GLN A 514 6.02 11.72 -18.42
C GLN A 514 6.47 13.18 -18.36
N VAL A 515 5.76 14.08 -19.03
CA VAL A 515 6.05 15.53 -19.01
C VAL A 515 5.97 16.08 -17.58
N PHE A 516 4.98 15.66 -16.81
CA PHE A 516 4.83 16.06 -15.40
C PHE A 516 6.00 15.55 -14.53
N ALA A 517 6.44 14.30 -14.74
CA ALA A 517 7.59 13.75 -14.04
C ALA A 517 8.90 14.49 -14.41
N GLU A 518 9.12 14.76 -15.70
CA GLU A 518 10.26 15.54 -16.18
C GLU A 518 10.28 16.97 -15.62
N LEU A 519 9.11 17.62 -15.54
CA LEU A 519 8.98 18.95 -14.97
C LEU A 519 9.26 18.97 -13.46
N THR A 520 8.79 17.95 -12.75
CA THR A 520 9.06 17.76 -11.32
C THR A 520 10.56 17.59 -11.07
N GLU A 521 11.23 16.76 -11.86
CA GLU A 521 12.66 16.53 -11.75
C GLU A 521 13.47 17.79 -12.13
N ALA A 522 13.08 18.47 -13.21
CA ALA A 522 13.68 19.76 -13.58
C ALA A 522 13.55 20.80 -12.47
N THR A 523 12.44 20.82 -11.73
CA THR A 523 12.23 21.73 -10.59
C THR A 523 13.14 21.41 -9.39
N ARG A 524 13.52 20.14 -9.20
CA ARG A 524 14.47 19.75 -8.15
C ARG A 524 15.90 20.23 -8.44
N LEU A 525 16.27 20.25 -9.71
CA LEU A 525 17.60 20.60 -10.18
C LEU A 525 17.75 22.09 -10.58
N ILE A 526 16.65 22.86 -10.58
CA ILE A 526 16.66 24.25 -11.06
C ILE A 526 17.47 25.17 -10.14
N GLU A 527 18.38 25.95 -10.73
CA GLU A 527 18.99 27.11 -10.09
C GLU A 527 18.20 28.37 -10.47
N LEU A 528 17.99 29.26 -9.50
CA LEU A 528 17.15 30.45 -9.66
C LEU A 528 17.93 31.75 -9.38
N PRO A 529 18.82 32.18 -10.30
CA PRO A 529 19.45 33.49 -10.22
C PRO A 529 18.43 34.62 -10.05
N THR A 530 18.86 35.72 -9.43
CA THR A 530 18.00 36.88 -9.15
C THR A 530 17.46 37.57 -10.40
N GLU A 531 18.15 37.43 -11.53
CA GLU A 531 17.91 38.10 -12.80
C GLU A 531 16.84 37.40 -13.66
N LEU A 532 16.36 36.23 -13.25
CA LEU A 532 15.34 35.48 -13.97
C LEU A 532 13.93 35.80 -13.45
N SER A 533 13.00 35.92 -14.40
CA SER A 533 11.58 35.85 -14.14
C SER A 533 11.18 34.44 -13.78
N ARG A 534 10.33 34.33 -12.76
CA ARG A 534 10.01 33.05 -12.14
C ARG A 534 8.54 32.94 -11.79
N LEU A 535 8.03 31.74 -12.01
CA LEU A 535 6.67 31.34 -11.74
C LEU A 535 6.73 30.02 -11.00
N GLY A 536 5.89 29.85 -9.98
CA GLY A 536 5.75 28.58 -9.31
C GLY A 536 4.33 28.30 -8.84
N PHE A 537 4.02 27.02 -8.75
CA PHE A 537 2.77 26.49 -8.22
C PHE A 537 2.98 25.05 -7.72
N VAL A 538 1.95 24.49 -7.10
CA VAL A 538 1.91 23.11 -6.63
C VAL A 538 0.80 22.36 -7.36
N ALA A 539 1.02 21.08 -7.69
CA ALA A 539 0.04 20.24 -8.37
C ALA A 539 0.12 18.77 -7.95
N ASP A 540 -1.03 18.09 -7.84
CA ASP A 540 -1.15 16.66 -7.51
C ASP A 540 -0.95 15.75 -8.73
N GLY A 541 -0.91 16.31 -9.94
CA GLY A 541 -0.73 15.55 -11.17
C GLY A 541 -0.78 16.41 -12.45
N PRO A 542 -0.67 15.76 -13.63
CA PRO A 542 -0.58 16.46 -14.90
C PRO A 542 -1.78 17.35 -15.21
N SER A 543 -2.99 16.91 -14.86
CA SER A 543 -4.20 17.68 -15.13
C SER A 543 -4.25 18.97 -14.33
N GLU A 544 -3.94 18.93 -13.04
CA GLU A 544 -3.90 20.13 -12.21
C GLU A 544 -2.74 21.04 -12.63
N ALA A 545 -1.57 20.48 -12.96
CA ALA A 545 -0.44 21.26 -13.44
C ALA A 545 -0.80 22.07 -14.68
N ARG A 546 -1.53 21.46 -15.63
CA ARG A 546 -2.05 22.16 -16.80
C ARG A 546 -3.00 23.29 -16.43
N GLU A 547 -3.93 23.08 -15.49
CA GLU A 547 -4.83 24.14 -15.03
C GLU A 547 -4.07 25.32 -14.42
N GLN A 548 -3.04 25.05 -13.61
CA GLN A 548 -2.23 26.09 -12.99
C GLN A 548 -1.40 26.87 -14.02
N LEU A 549 -0.87 26.20 -15.06
CA LEU A 549 -0.19 26.87 -16.17
C LEU A 549 -1.14 27.78 -16.96
N LEU A 550 -2.37 27.33 -17.23
CA LEU A 550 -3.38 28.17 -17.90
C LEU A 550 -3.75 29.40 -17.06
N ARG A 551 -3.85 29.25 -15.72
CA ARG A 551 -4.04 30.38 -14.81
C ARG A 551 -2.85 31.34 -14.85
N ALA A 552 -1.62 30.83 -14.86
CA ALA A 552 -0.41 31.63 -14.96
C ALA A 552 -0.37 32.46 -16.25
N ILE A 553 -0.75 31.86 -17.38
CA ILE A 553 -0.85 32.56 -18.67
C ILE A 553 -1.84 33.72 -18.56
N ALA A 554 -3.05 33.47 -18.04
CA ALA A 554 -4.06 34.52 -17.88
C ALA A 554 -3.60 35.66 -16.95
N MET A 555 -2.87 35.35 -15.86
CA MET A 555 -2.29 36.37 -14.98
C MET A 555 -1.27 37.24 -15.69
N LEU A 556 -0.34 36.62 -16.42
CA LEU A 556 0.75 37.32 -17.12
C LEU A 556 0.21 38.17 -18.28
N ASP A 557 -0.76 37.66 -19.03
CA ASP A 557 -1.41 38.39 -20.13
C ASP A 557 -2.23 39.59 -19.59
N GLY A 558 -2.86 39.45 -18.42
CA GLY A 558 -3.65 40.52 -17.80
C GLY A 558 -2.84 41.64 -17.17
N GLN A 559 -1.61 41.38 -16.71
CA GLN A 559 -0.73 42.36 -16.04
C GLN A 559 0.75 42.18 -16.43
N PRO A 560 1.13 42.47 -17.69
CA PRO A 560 2.46 42.11 -18.23
C PRO A 560 3.63 42.86 -17.60
N ASN A 561 3.37 44.01 -16.96
CA ASN A 561 4.39 44.86 -16.32
C ASN A 561 4.38 44.74 -14.79
N ALA A 562 3.59 43.83 -14.21
CA ALA A 562 3.59 43.64 -12.78
C ALA A 562 4.94 43.09 -12.30
N GLU A 563 5.47 43.65 -11.22
CA GLU A 563 6.69 43.13 -10.59
C GLU A 563 6.43 41.81 -9.84
N ARG A 564 5.20 41.66 -9.34
CA ARG A 564 4.75 40.50 -8.58
C ARG A 564 3.26 40.26 -8.84
N LEU A 565 2.88 38.99 -9.00
CA LEU A 565 1.48 38.56 -9.10
C LEU A 565 1.26 37.31 -8.25
N GLN A 566 0.08 37.19 -7.67
CA GLN A 566 -0.35 36.00 -6.94
C GLN A 566 -1.81 35.70 -7.25
N HIS A 567 -2.11 34.44 -7.57
CA HIS A 567 -3.48 33.96 -7.71
C HIS A 567 -3.97 33.32 -6.41
N PRO A 568 -5.25 33.47 -6.02
CA PRO A 568 -5.83 32.81 -4.84
C PRO A 568 -5.80 31.27 -4.86
N LYS A 569 -5.44 30.67 -6.00
CA LYS A 569 -5.30 29.20 -6.19
C LYS A 569 -3.83 28.73 -6.17
N GLY A 570 -2.91 29.53 -5.62
CA GLY A 570 -1.54 29.09 -5.38
C GLY A 570 -0.60 29.20 -6.58
N VAL A 571 -0.81 30.19 -7.46
CA VAL A 571 0.14 30.53 -8.54
C VAL A 571 0.87 31.81 -8.16
N PHE A 572 2.20 31.75 -8.15
CA PHE A 572 3.06 32.86 -7.72
C PHE A 572 3.98 33.25 -8.86
N PHE A 573 4.02 34.53 -9.19
CA PHE A 573 4.94 35.10 -10.17
C PHE A 573 5.73 36.25 -9.57
N GLN A 574 7.00 36.30 -9.94
CA GLN A 574 7.92 37.37 -9.60
C GLN A 574 8.79 37.68 -10.83
N ARG A 575 8.85 38.95 -11.22
CA ARG A 575 9.61 39.38 -12.40
C ARG A 575 11.12 39.16 -12.23
N TYR A 576 11.66 39.51 -11.06
CA TYR A 576 13.05 39.26 -10.66
C TYR A 576 13.10 38.98 -9.16
N GLY A 577 14.04 38.13 -8.74
CA GLY A 577 14.21 37.79 -7.33
C GLY A 577 14.58 39.00 -6.49
N PHE A 578 14.06 39.04 -5.26
CA PHE A 578 14.52 40.01 -4.29
C PHE A 578 15.94 39.69 -3.82
N ALA A 579 16.73 40.74 -3.56
CA ALA A 579 17.91 40.61 -2.72
C ALA A 579 17.45 40.23 -1.31
N THR A 580 17.81 39.03 -0.87
CA THR A 580 17.31 38.43 0.38
C THR A 580 18.27 38.57 1.56
N ALA A 581 19.57 38.75 1.31
CA ALA A 581 20.59 38.87 2.36
C ALA A 581 20.25 39.99 3.36
N GLY A 582 20.20 39.66 4.65
CA GLY A 582 19.88 40.60 5.73
C GLY A 582 18.39 40.98 5.83
N ARG A 583 17.49 40.33 5.09
CA ARG A 583 16.07 40.71 4.99
C ARG A 583 15.08 39.65 5.43
N VAL A 584 15.51 38.40 5.62
CA VAL A 584 14.64 37.26 5.91
C VAL A 584 14.38 37.17 7.40
N VAL A 585 13.10 37.12 7.78
CA VAL A 585 12.63 37.10 9.17
C VAL A 585 11.79 35.85 9.39
N ALA A 586 12.17 35.02 10.36
CA ALA A 586 11.34 33.93 10.83
C ALA A 586 10.49 34.37 12.03
N LEU A 587 9.17 34.22 11.90
CA LEU A 587 8.18 34.59 12.90
C LEU A 587 7.51 33.34 13.48
N PHE A 588 7.44 33.27 14.81
CA PHE A 588 6.82 32.14 15.51
C PHE A 588 5.54 32.59 16.25
N PRO A 589 4.37 31.98 15.97
CA PRO A 589 3.11 32.38 16.59
C PRO A 589 3.00 31.93 18.05
N GLY A 590 2.17 32.66 18.79
CA GLY A 590 1.77 32.31 20.15
C GLY A 590 0.54 31.41 20.23
N GLN A 591 0.00 31.29 21.45
CA GLN A 591 -1.26 30.60 21.73
C GLN A 591 -2.44 31.29 21.03
N GLY A 592 -3.39 30.49 20.54
CA GLY A 592 -4.54 30.90 19.72
C GLY A 592 -4.45 30.45 18.26
N SER A 593 -3.29 29.95 17.84
CA SER A 593 -3.08 29.38 16.49
C SER A 593 -3.44 27.89 16.40
N GLN A 594 -3.47 27.17 17.52
CA GLN A 594 -3.74 25.74 17.58
C GLN A 594 -5.12 25.35 17.02
N TYR A 595 -5.21 24.13 16.48
CA TYR A 595 -6.45 23.44 16.15
C TYR A 595 -6.19 21.94 16.06
N LEU A 596 -7.23 21.13 16.26
CA LEU A 596 -7.13 19.67 16.13
C LEU A 596 -6.59 19.28 14.75
N GLU A 597 -5.73 18.25 14.71
CA GLU A 597 -5.08 17.75 13.50
C GLU A 597 -4.13 18.74 12.80
N MET A 598 -3.68 19.81 13.46
CA MET A 598 -2.67 20.70 12.87
C MET A 598 -1.38 19.93 12.54
N GLY A 599 -0.89 20.08 11.30
CA GLY A 599 0.31 19.39 10.83
C GLY A 599 0.16 17.87 10.66
N ARG A 600 -1.07 17.33 10.62
CA ARG A 600 -1.31 15.89 10.45
C ARG A 600 -0.65 15.37 9.17
N ASP A 601 -0.88 16.01 8.04
CA ASP A 601 -0.39 15.56 6.73
C ASP A 601 1.13 15.68 6.65
N LEU A 602 1.70 16.70 7.29
CA LEU A 602 3.15 16.81 7.51
C LEU A 602 3.69 15.62 8.31
N ALA A 603 3.03 15.21 9.40
CA ALA A 603 3.45 14.06 10.19
C ALA A 603 3.30 12.74 9.42
N LEU A 604 2.37 12.63 8.46
CA LEU A 604 2.28 11.48 7.56
C LEU A 604 3.50 11.41 6.62
N ASN A 605 3.99 12.56 6.15
CA ASN A 605 4.93 12.61 5.03
C ASN A 605 6.39 12.87 5.43
N PHE A 606 6.65 13.44 6.61
CA PHE A 606 7.99 13.88 7.04
C PHE A 606 8.47 13.19 8.33
N PRO A 607 9.42 12.23 8.24
CA PRO A 607 10.04 11.60 9.40
C PRO A 607 10.57 12.57 10.49
N PRO A 608 11.26 13.68 10.17
CA PRO A 608 11.80 14.57 11.20
C PRO A 608 10.74 15.15 12.14
N LEU A 609 9.55 15.47 11.60
CA LEU A 609 8.43 15.96 12.41
C LEU A 609 7.87 14.84 13.29
N ARG A 610 7.75 13.61 12.79
CA ARG A 610 7.33 12.45 13.61
C ARG A 610 8.29 12.17 14.75
N ASP A 611 9.59 12.20 14.48
CA ASP A 611 10.62 11.98 15.49
C ASP A 611 10.55 13.07 16.58
N LEU A 612 10.35 14.33 16.20
CA LEU A 612 10.18 15.43 17.14
C LEU A 612 8.91 15.28 18.00
N LEU A 613 7.78 14.90 17.39
CA LEU A 613 6.54 14.61 18.12
C LEU A 613 6.71 13.43 19.10
N GLY A 614 7.42 12.38 18.68
CA GLY A 614 7.73 11.23 19.55
C GLY A 614 8.65 11.57 20.73
N ARG A 615 9.52 12.57 20.59
CA ARG A 615 10.31 13.15 21.70
C ARG A 615 9.44 14.01 22.61
N ALA A 616 8.56 14.86 22.05
CA ALA A 616 7.64 15.70 22.81
C ALA A 616 6.67 14.88 23.68
N ASP A 617 6.25 13.70 23.21
CA ASP A 617 5.42 12.78 23.97
C ASP A 617 6.03 12.37 25.33
N ALA A 618 7.35 12.31 25.44
CA ALA A 618 8.05 11.96 26.68
C ALA A 618 7.88 13.01 27.80
N TYR A 619 7.53 14.25 27.45
CA TYR A 619 7.32 15.35 28.40
C TYR A 619 5.84 15.52 28.82
N GLY A 620 4.93 14.77 28.19
CA GLY A 620 3.51 14.76 28.50
C GLY A 620 3.22 14.13 29.87
N ALA A 621 2.69 14.90 30.82
CA ALA A 621 2.47 14.41 32.19
C ALA A 621 1.27 13.43 32.29
N ASN A 622 0.15 13.74 31.63
CA ASN A 622 -1.10 12.97 31.73
C ASN A 622 -1.46 12.21 30.46
N ALA A 623 -0.89 12.60 29.33
CA ALA A 623 -1.06 11.94 28.04
C ALA A 623 0.04 12.38 27.06
N PRO A 624 0.38 11.54 26.07
CA PRO A 624 1.22 11.93 24.94
C PRO A 624 0.65 13.16 24.23
N LEU A 625 1.53 14.07 23.81
CA LEU A 625 1.14 15.28 23.07
C LEU A 625 0.49 14.92 21.73
N SER A 626 1.02 13.90 21.07
CA SER A 626 0.51 13.33 19.83
C SER A 626 -0.95 12.88 19.92
N GLU A 627 -1.35 12.25 21.03
CA GLU A 627 -2.74 11.81 21.25
C GLU A 627 -3.70 12.99 21.46
N VAL A 628 -3.18 14.15 21.88
CA VAL A 628 -3.95 15.40 22.00
C VAL A 628 -4.04 16.13 20.65
N MET A 629 -2.97 16.10 19.86
CA MET A 629 -2.92 16.73 18.53
C MET A 629 -3.71 15.94 17.48
N PHE A 630 -3.60 14.61 17.52
CA PHE A 630 -4.17 13.68 16.55
C PHE A 630 -5.07 12.64 17.22
N PRO A 631 -6.14 13.03 17.96
CA PRO A 631 -6.96 12.08 18.70
C PRO A 631 -7.68 11.07 17.79
N ALA A 632 -8.18 9.99 18.41
CA ALA A 632 -9.07 9.04 17.73
C ALA A 632 -10.29 9.78 17.13
N PRO A 633 -10.87 9.29 16.03
CA PRO A 633 -12.06 9.91 15.44
C PRO A 633 -13.19 10.09 16.46
N ALA A 634 -13.78 11.28 16.46
CA ALA A 634 -15.02 11.59 17.18
C ALA A 634 -16.20 11.40 16.23
N PHE A 635 -17.27 10.75 16.71
CA PHE A 635 -18.49 10.47 15.95
C PHE A 635 -19.66 11.37 16.37
N THR A 636 -19.51 12.12 17.48
CA THR A 636 -20.48 13.12 17.91
C THR A 636 -19.87 14.53 18.01
N PRO A 637 -20.68 15.60 17.86
CA PRO A 637 -20.23 16.97 18.10
C PRO A 637 -19.69 17.18 19.53
N ALA A 638 -20.25 16.48 20.52
CA ALA A 638 -19.83 16.58 21.92
C ALA A 638 -18.42 15.99 22.14
N GLU A 639 -18.15 14.80 21.60
CA GLU A 639 -16.80 14.20 21.64
C GLU A 639 -15.77 15.10 20.96
N LYS A 640 -16.12 15.67 19.80
CA LYS A 640 -15.24 16.59 19.08
C LYS A 640 -14.98 17.87 19.88
N ALA A 641 -16.00 18.40 20.55
CA ALA A 641 -15.85 19.55 21.43
C ALA A 641 -14.91 19.24 22.61
N THR A 642 -15.06 18.08 23.26
CA THR A 642 -14.15 17.63 24.33
C THR A 642 -12.71 17.46 23.84
N GLN A 643 -12.51 16.92 22.64
CA GLN A 643 -11.17 16.83 22.03
C GLN A 643 -10.57 18.23 21.79
N ASP A 644 -11.35 19.16 21.25
CA ASP A 644 -10.90 20.54 21.01
C ASP A 644 -10.56 21.23 22.33
N GLU A 645 -11.46 21.20 23.31
CA GLU A 645 -11.25 21.72 24.66
C GLU A 645 -9.97 21.17 25.30
N ARG A 646 -9.69 19.88 25.13
CA ARG A 646 -8.46 19.26 25.61
C ARG A 646 -7.22 19.87 24.96
N LEU A 647 -7.22 20.11 23.64
CA LEU A 647 -6.12 20.80 22.97
C LEU A 647 -6.02 22.28 23.38
N GLN A 648 -7.16 22.96 23.63
CA GLN A 648 -7.19 24.38 24.01
C GLN A 648 -6.55 24.66 25.38
N ARG A 649 -6.45 23.65 26.26
CA ARG A 649 -5.76 23.77 27.55
C ARG A 649 -4.30 24.20 27.33
N THR A 650 -3.87 25.23 28.07
CA THR A 650 -2.57 25.91 27.87
C THR A 650 -1.37 24.96 27.96
N GLU A 651 -1.43 23.95 28.83
CA GLU A 651 -0.44 22.88 28.99
C GLU A 651 -0.32 21.92 27.81
N HIS A 652 -1.29 21.95 26.88
CA HIS A 652 -1.28 21.19 25.64
C HIS A 652 -1.06 22.10 24.42
N ALA A 653 -1.75 23.25 24.37
CA ALA A 653 -1.67 24.19 23.25
C ALA A 653 -0.24 24.69 22.99
N GLN A 654 0.48 25.15 24.02
CA GLN A 654 1.83 25.70 23.87
C GLN A 654 2.83 24.66 23.33
N PRO A 655 3.02 23.48 23.97
CA PRO A 655 3.94 22.48 23.42
C PRO A 655 3.51 21.98 22.05
N ALA A 656 2.20 21.89 21.75
CA ALA A 656 1.72 21.49 20.43
C ALA A 656 2.10 22.50 19.34
N ILE A 657 1.91 23.81 19.59
CA ILE A 657 2.35 24.88 18.68
C ILE A 657 3.86 24.84 18.51
N GLY A 658 4.61 24.76 19.62
CA GLY A 658 6.07 24.79 19.62
C GLY A 658 6.66 23.63 18.83
N THR A 659 6.15 22.42 19.03
CA THR A 659 6.61 21.22 18.35
C THR A 659 6.33 21.29 16.84
N LEU A 660 5.13 21.73 16.43
CA LEU A 660 4.82 21.89 15.01
C LEU A 660 5.69 22.97 14.36
N SER A 661 5.82 24.13 14.99
CA SER A 661 6.68 25.23 14.52
C SER A 661 8.14 24.79 14.40
N ALA A 662 8.66 24.05 15.39
CA ALA A 662 10.02 23.54 15.36
C ALA A 662 10.23 22.52 14.23
N GLY A 663 9.29 21.61 14.01
CA GLY A 663 9.35 20.66 12.90
C GLY A 663 9.30 21.34 11.54
N MET A 664 8.39 22.31 11.33
CA MET A 664 8.33 23.10 10.10
C MET A 664 9.62 23.90 9.85
N PHE A 665 10.18 24.54 10.89
CA PHE A 665 11.45 25.25 10.77
C PHE A 665 12.61 24.32 10.44
N GLY A 666 12.66 23.12 11.05
CA GLY A 666 13.63 22.08 10.73
C GLY A 666 13.59 21.67 9.26
N LEU A 667 12.39 21.41 8.72
CA LEU A 667 12.22 21.07 7.30
C LEU A 667 12.72 22.18 6.36
N LEU A 668 12.39 23.43 6.67
CA LEU A 668 12.87 24.59 5.91
C LEU A 668 14.40 24.69 5.97
N ARG A 669 14.99 24.58 7.17
CA ARG A 669 16.44 24.65 7.38
C ARG A 669 17.17 23.55 6.62
N ASP A 670 16.67 22.33 6.63
CA ASP A 670 17.25 21.19 5.90
C ASP A 670 17.17 21.40 4.38
N ALA A 671 16.16 22.13 3.90
CA ALA A 671 16.04 22.59 2.52
C ALA A 671 16.92 23.82 2.20
N GLY A 672 17.64 24.39 3.17
CA GLY A 672 18.57 25.50 3.00
C GLY A 672 18.03 26.88 3.41
N PHE A 673 16.83 26.96 3.99
CA PHE A 673 16.29 28.23 4.50
C PHE A 673 17.18 28.81 5.62
N GLN A 674 17.57 30.06 5.48
CA GLN A 674 18.38 30.80 6.45
C GLN A 674 17.72 32.14 6.76
N PRO A 675 17.11 32.32 7.94
CA PRO A 675 16.64 33.63 8.37
C PRO A 675 17.82 34.48 8.86
N ASP A 676 17.73 35.79 8.65
CA ASP A 676 18.67 36.78 9.16
C ASP A 676 18.27 37.30 10.54
N MET A 677 16.95 37.26 10.84
CA MET A 677 16.37 37.72 12.10
C MET A 677 15.25 36.77 12.53
N VAL A 678 15.01 36.69 13.84
CA VAL A 678 13.92 35.89 14.39
C VAL A 678 13.12 36.69 15.42
N ALA A 679 11.81 36.44 15.46
CA ALA A 679 10.94 36.95 16.50
C ALA A 679 9.78 35.97 16.72
N GLY A 680 9.10 36.11 17.84
CA GLY A 680 7.88 35.35 18.06
C GLY A 680 6.94 36.08 19.00
N HIS A 681 5.67 35.70 18.97
CA HIS A 681 4.62 36.36 19.73
C HIS A 681 4.28 35.56 20.99
N SER A 682 4.46 36.16 22.17
CA SER A 682 4.26 35.52 23.47
C SER A 682 5.03 34.20 23.55
N PHE A 683 4.34 33.05 23.56
CA PHE A 683 4.99 31.72 23.52
C PHE A 683 6.02 31.59 22.39
N GLY A 684 5.75 32.17 21.22
CA GLY A 684 6.66 32.10 20.09
C GLY A 684 8.04 32.70 20.34
N GLU A 685 8.21 33.57 21.35
CA GLU A 685 9.53 34.11 21.72
C GLU A 685 10.48 33.01 22.21
N LEU A 686 9.97 32.01 22.93
CA LEU A 686 10.75 30.82 23.32
C LEU A 686 11.20 30.04 22.07
N THR A 687 10.30 29.86 21.10
CA THR A 687 10.61 29.21 19.83
C THR A 687 11.62 30.01 19.01
N ALA A 688 11.56 31.34 19.05
CA ALA A 688 12.53 32.22 18.38
C ALA A 688 13.93 32.10 19.00
N LEU A 689 14.05 32.04 20.32
CA LEU A 689 15.31 31.78 21.01
C LEU A 689 15.91 30.42 20.62
N TRP A 690 15.10 29.36 20.60
CA TRP A 690 15.51 28.04 20.12
C TRP A 690 15.97 28.09 18.65
N ALA A 691 15.20 28.74 17.76
CA ALA A 691 15.54 28.85 16.34
C ALA A 691 16.87 29.60 16.10
N ALA A 692 17.21 30.57 16.95
CA ALA A 692 18.51 31.26 16.94
C ALA A 692 19.66 30.45 17.57
N GLY A 693 19.38 29.26 18.12
CA GLY A 693 20.35 28.40 18.79
C GLY A 693 20.72 28.84 20.20
N ALA A 694 19.88 29.65 20.86
CA ALA A 694 20.10 30.01 22.26
C ALA A 694 19.77 28.86 23.21
N VAL A 695 18.89 27.95 22.80
CA VAL A 695 18.42 26.78 23.54
C VAL A 695 18.48 25.57 22.61
N ASP A 696 18.85 24.40 23.11
CA ASP A 696 18.83 23.15 22.32
C ASP A 696 17.42 22.54 22.20
N ASP A 697 17.30 21.43 21.46
CA ASP A 697 16.02 20.79 21.19
C ASP A 697 15.35 20.22 22.46
N ASP A 698 16.13 19.60 23.36
CA ASP A 698 15.57 18.94 24.55
C ASP A 698 15.14 19.99 25.58
N ASP A 699 15.98 21.01 25.81
CA ASP A 699 15.63 22.14 26.67
C ASP A 699 14.45 22.93 26.10
N PHE A 700 14.33 23.10 24.78
CA PHE A 700 13.17 23.74 24.16
C PHE A 700 11.87 22.97 24.44
N LEU A 701 11.85 21.65 24.22
CA LEU A 701 10.68 20.82 24.51
C LEU A 701 10.34 20.85 26.01
N ALA A 702 11.35 20.72 26.87
CA ALA A 702 11.17 20.80 28.32
C ALA A 702 10.58 22.14 28.76
N LEU A 703 11.11 23.26 28.26
CA LEU A 703 10.62 24.61 28.55
C LEU A 703 9.22 24.84 28.00
N ALA A 704 8.90 24.34 26.81
CA ALA A 704 7.56 24.48 26.24
C ALA A 704 6.50 23.79 27.10
N HIS A 705 6.78 22.56 27.56
CA HIS A 705 5.92 21.84 28.50
C HIS A 705 5.89 22.49 29.89
N ALA A 706 7.04 22.96 30.41
CA ALA A 706 7.13 23.62 31.71
C ALA A 706 6.32 24.93 31.74
N ARG A 707 6.41 25.75 30.69
CA ARG A 707 5.66 27.00 30.56
C ARG A 707 4.16 26.75 30.49
N GLY A 708 3.74 25.81 29.64
CA GLY A 708 2.33 25.43 29.52
C GLY A 708 1.74 24.96 30.86
N ARG A 709 2.46 24.10 31.60
CA ARG A 709 2.04 23.63 32.93
C ARG A 709 2.01 24.74 33.98
N ALA A 710 3.02 25.60 34.00
CA ALA A 710 3.10 26.70 34.96
C ALA A 710 1.93 27.68 34.77
N MET A 711 1.53 27.92 33.53
CA MET A 711 0.45 28.85 33.17
C MET A 711 -0.96 28.26 33.30
N ALA A 712 -1.09 26.98 33.65
CA ALA A 712 -2.39 26.42 34.00
C ALA A 712 -2.92 27.12 35.28
N PRO A 713 -4.20 27.51 35.31
CA PRO A 713 -4.78 28.11 36.51
C PRO A 713 -4.78 27.10 37.66
N PRO A 714 -4.58 27.54 38.91
CA PRO A 714 -4.74 26.70 40.09
C PRO A 714 -6.14 26.06 40.13
N ASN A 715 -6.24 24.84 40.66
CA ASN A 715 -7.52 24.16 40.92
C ASN A 715 -8.22 24.75 42.16
N ASP A 716 -8.51 26.06 42.13
CA ASP A 716 -9.26 26.78 43.16
C ASP A 716 -10.42 27.53 42.49
N PRO A 717 -11.68 27.14 42.74
CA PRO A 717 -12.85 27.80 42.15
C PRO A 717 -12.99 29.29 42.49
N SER A 718 -12.33 29.76 43.55
CA SER A 718 -12.34 31.17 43.96
C SER A 718 -11.21 32.00 43.32
N PHE A 719 -10.28 31.35 42.62
CA PHE A 719 -9.16 32.01 41.96
C PHE A 719 -9.60 32.61 40.61
N ASP A 720 -9.61 33.94 40.52
CA ASP A 720 -9.79 34.64 39.24
C ASP A 720 -8.47 34.63 38.47
N ALA A 721 -8.34 33.70 37.54
CA ALA A 721 -7.21 33.66 36.60
C ALA A 721 -7.20 34.87 35.64
N GLY A 722 -8.27 35.67 35.63
CA GLY A 722 -8.48 36.81 34.74
C GLY A 722 -8.91 36.41 33.33
N ALA A 723 -9.29 37.42 32.55
CA ALA A 723 -9.71 37.27 31.16
C ALA A 723 -8.88 38.17 30.24
N MET A 724 -8.93 37.88 28.93
CA MET A 724 -8.31 38.70 27.89
C MET A 724 -9.33 39.14 26.84
N LEU A 725 -9.16 40.34 26.30
CA LEU A 725 -10.09 40.99 25.37
C LEU A 725 -9.30 41.61 24.22
N ALA A 726 -9.50 41.09 23.00
CA ALA A 726 -8.97 41.70 21.79
C ALA A 726 -9.84 42.88 21.37
N VAL A 727 -9.23 44.04 21.14
CA VAL A 727 -9.90 45.30 20.85
C VAL A 727 -9.42 45.83 19.50
N SER A 728 -10.35 46.15 18.61
CA SER A 728 -10.06 46.81 17.34
C SER A 728 -10.33 48.31 17.46
N ALA A 729 -9.32 49.05 17.90
CA ALA A 729 -9.34 50.50 18.09
C ALA A 729 -7.91 51.06 18.24
N GLU A 730 -7.75 52.36 18.02
CA GLU A 730 -6.48 53.04 18.23
C GLU A 730 -6.03 52.99 19.70
N LEU A 731 -4.72 52.86 19.92
CA LEU A 731 -4.11 52.72 21.25
C LEU A 731 -4.56 53.82 22.23
N ALA A 732 -4.61 55.09 21.78
CA ALA A 732 -4.99 56.22 22.63
C ALA A 732 -6.42 56.08 23.18
N THR A 733 -7.35 55.64 22.33
CA THR A 733 -8.74 55.39 22.71
C THR A 733 -8.84 54.24 23.71
N VAL A 734 -8.11 53.15 23.45
CA VAL A 734 -8.12 51.99 24.35
C VAL A 734 -7.49 52.33 25.70
N GLN A 735 -6.40 53.10 25.74
CA GLN A 735 -5.78 53.57 26.99
C GLN A 735 -6.73 54.47 27.79
N THR A 736 -7.47 55.35 27.12
CA THR A 736 -8.46 56.24 27.76
C THR A 736 -9.58 55.43 28.42
N ILE A 737 -10.10 54.41 27.74
CA ILE A 737 -11.19 53.57 28.27
C ILE A 737 -10.66 52.60 29.33
N ALA A 738 -9.48 51.99 29.13
CA ALA A 738 -8.85 51.12 30.11
C ALA A 738 -8.52 51.87 31.42
N GLY A 739 -8.11 53.14 31.33
CA GLY A 739 -7.86 53.99 32.49
C GLY A 739 -9.10 54.26 33.37
N GLN A 740 -10.31 54.06 32.84
CA GLN A 740 -11.57 54.17 33.59
C GLN A 740 -11.89 52.90 34.39
N VAL A 741 -11.15 51.80 34.17
CA VAL A 741 -11.41 50.50 34.80
C VAL A 741 -10.15 50.02 35.54
N PRO A 742 -10.14 50.06 36.88
CA PRO A 742 -9.00 49.60 37.67
C PRO A 742 -8.69 48.11 37.41
N GLY A 743 -7.40 47.78 37.38
CA GLY A 743 -6.91 46.40 37.27
C GLY A 743 -6.74 45.85 35.85
N ILE A 744 -6.97 46.67 34.82
CA ILE A 744 -6.72 46.29 33.42
C ILE A 744 -5.29 46.69 33.01
N THR A 745 -4.61 45.77 32.34
CA THR A 745 -3.29 45.97 31.74
C THR A 745 -3.38 45.79 30.23
N LEU A 746 -2.57 46.55 29.48
CA LEU A 746 -2.33 46.28 28.07
C LEU A 746 -1.42 45.06 27.95
N ALA A 747 -1.98 43.90 27.61
CA ALA A 747 -1.23 42.66 27.48
C ALA A 747 -0.50 42.55 26.14
N ASN A 748 -1.13 43.03 25.05
CA ASN A 748 -0.51 43.00 23.73
C ASN A 748 -0.78 44.29 22.96
N LEU A 749 0.28 44.83 22.35
CA LEU A 749 0.22 45.86 21.32
C LEU A 749 0.58 45.20 19.99
N ASN A 750 -0.42 44.78 19.22
CA ASN A 750 -0.22 43.92 18.05
C ASN A 750 -0.19 44.70 16.74
N ALA A 751 -1.00 45.74 16.60
CA ALA A 751 -0.99 46.67 15.47
C ALA A 751 -1.49 48.04 15.93
N TYR A 752 -1.42 49.06 15.06
CA TYR A 752 -1.91 50.42 15.37
C TYR A 752 -3.39 50.45 15.79
N ASP A 753 -4.18 49.54 15.24
CA ASP A 753 -5.63 49.41 15.46
C ASP A 753 -6.03 48.10 16.16
N GLN A 754 -5.07 47.31 16.65
CA GLN A 754 -5.34 46.04 17.33
C GLN A 754 -4.51 45.88 18.60
N VAL A 755 -5.22 45.84 19.74
CA VAL A 755 -4.61 45.69 21.06
C VAL A 755 -5.35 44.63 21.88
N VAL A 756 -4.69 44.07 22.89
CA VAL A 756 -5.29 43.10 23.82
C VAL A 756 -5.20 43.62 25.23
N LEU A 757 -6.36 43.70 25.89
CA LEU A 757 -6.48 44.03 27.30
C LEU A 757 -6.56 42.74 28.13
N ALA A 758 -5.95 42.74 29.30
CA ALA A 758 -6.03 41.63 30.24
C ALA A 758 -6.19 42.13 31.68
N GLY A 759 -6.90 41.38 32.51
CA GLY A 759 -7.15 41.75 33.91
C GLY A 759 -8.22 40.87 34.54
N PRO A 760 -8.71 41.23 35.75
CA PRO A 760 -9.75 40.48 36.44
C PRO A 760 -10.98 40.31 35.55
N THR A 761 -11.64 39.16 35.61
CA THR A 761 -12.73 38.79 34.69
C THR A 761 -13.84 39.84 34.68
N ALA A 762 -14.22 40.34 35.87
CA ALA A 762 -15.21 41.39 36.01
C ALA A 762 -14.77 42.75 35.42
N ALA A 763 -13.48 43.09 35.53
CA ALA A 763 -12.93 44.33 34.97
C ALA A 763 -12.95 44.29 33.44
N ILE A 764 -12.56 43.16 32.84
CA ILE A 764 -12.62 42.95 31.40
C ILE A 764 -14.06 43.01 30.88
N GLY A 765 -15.03 42.45 31.62
CA GLY A 765 -16.45 42.59 31.29
C GLY A 765 -16.91 44.04 31.23
N ARG A 766 -16.47 44.89 32.17
CA ARG A 766 -16.77 46.34 32.15
C ARG A 766 -16.10 47.06 30.99
N ALA A 767 -14.82 46.81 30.74
CA ALA A 767 -14.11 47.43 29.62
C ALA A 767 -14.72 47.05 28.26
N ARG A 768 -15.15 45.80 28.10
CA ARG A 768 -15.88 45.36 26.90
C ARG A 768 -17.14 46.18 26.68
N HIS A 769 -17.96 46.36 27.71
CA HIS A 769 -19.18 47.16 27.61
C HIS A 769 -18.88 48.62 27.25
N LEU A 770 -17.85 49.24 27.85
CA LEU A 770 -17.46 50.62 27.53
C LEU A 770 -16.95 50.76 26.09
N LEU A 771 -16.15 49.80 25.62
CA LEU A 771 -15.63 49.78 24.25
C LEU A 771 -16.74 49.57 23.22
N GLU A 772 -17.64 48.62 23.46
CA GLU A 772 -18.80 48.37 22.60
C GLU A 772 -19.74 49.59 22.57
N ALA A 773 -19.96 50.25 23.71
CA ALA A 773 -20.75 51.49 23.79
C ALA A 773 -20.10 52.67 23.05
N ALA A 774 -18.76 52.70 22.98
CA ALA A 774 -18.00 53.67 22.19
C ALA A 774 -17.91 53.29 20.69
N GLY A 775 -18.57 52.22 20.25
CA GLY A 775 -18.62 51.78 18.86
C GLY A 775 -17.41 50.93 18.41
N HIS A 776 -16.56 50.49 19.32
CA HIS A 776 -15.39 49.66 19.02
C HIS A 776 -15.68 48.18 19.15
N ARG A 777 -15.08 47.37 18.27
CA ARG A 777 -15.18 45.91 18.36
C ARG A 777 -14.28 45.39 19.48
N ALA A 778 -14.87 44.70 20.45
CA ALA A 778 -14.16 44.07 21.55
C ALA A 778 -14.57 42.59 21.67
N THR A 779 -13.62 41.67 21.49
CA THR A 779 -13.87 40.23 21.40
C THR A 779 -13.12 39.49 22.50
N PRO A 780 -13.81 38.77 23.39
CA PRO A 780 -13.16 37.93 24.40
C PRO A 780 -12.26 36.88 23.73
N LEU A 781 -11.08 36.65 24.30
CA LEU A 781 -10.18 35.60 23.83
C LEU A 781 -10.44 34.30 24.61
N PRO A 782 -10.54 33.14 23.93
CA PRO A 782 -10.76 31.85 24.58
C PRO A 782 -9.47 31.32 25.20
N VAL A 783 -9.00 31.98 26.26
CA VAL A 783 -7.77 31.65 27.00
C VAL A 783 -8.09 31.40 28.47
N SER A 784 -7.24 30.60 29.13
CA SER A 784 -7.47 30.16 30.51
C SER A 784 -7.13 31.20 31.58
N ALA A 785 -6.43 32.29 31.23
CA ALA A 785 -5.99 33.31 32.17
C ALA A 785 -5.69 34.64 31.47
N ALA A 786 -5.55 35.70 32.27
CA ALA A 786 -5.04 37.01 31.88
C ALA A 786 -3.51 37.00 31.74
N PHE A 787 -2.99 36.39 30.67
CA PHE A 787 -1.55 36.34 30.38
C PHE A 787 -0.95 37.75 30.25
N HIS A 788 0.35 37.88 30.56
CA HIS A 788 1.09 39.16 30.54
C HIS A 788 0.59 40.17 31.59
N THR A 789 0.12 39.66 32.74
CA THR A 789 -0.32 40.47 33.88
C THR A 789 0.15 39.85 35.21
N PRO A 790 0.12 40.60 36.33
CA PRO A 790 0.39 40.04 37.65
C PRO A 790 -0.54 38.87 38.07
N LEU A 791 -1.70 38.68 37.42
CA LEU A 791 -2.64 37.59 37.74
C LEU A 791 -2.08 36.20 37.42
N VAL A 792 -1.08 36.12 36.53
CA VAL A 792 -0.35 34.87 36.25
C VAL A 792 0.97 34.79 37.02
N GLY A 793 1.13 35.59 38.09
CA GLY A 793 2.29 35.58 38.97
C GLY A 793 2.59 34.21 39.60
N HIS A 794 1.57 33.37 39.79
CA HIS A 794 1.74 31.99 40.26
C HIS A 794 2.57 31.14 39.30
N ALA A 795 2.54 31.45 38.00
CA ALA A 795 3.29 30.76 36.96
C ALA A 795 4.77 31.20 36.89
N GLN A 796 5.11 32.40 37.40
CA GLN A 796 6.43 32.99 37.25
C GLN A 796 7.51 32.14 37.91
N ALA A 797 7.35 31.84 39.20
CA ALA A 797 8.38 31.15 39.95
C ALA A 797 8.63 29.71 39.43
N PRO A 798 7.61 28.88 39.11
CA PRO A 798 7.81 27.60 38.45
C PRO A 798 8.52 27.69 37.10
N PHE A 799 8.12 28.61 36.23
CA PHE A 799 8.73 28.75 34.91
C PHE A 799 10.16 29.29 35.00
N SER A 800 10.40 30.27 35.87
CA SER A 800 11.74 30.80 36.16
C SER A 800 12.70 29.71 36.60
N ARG A 801 12.27 28.79 37.49
CA ARG A 801 13.11 27.63 37.87
C ARG A 801 13.45 26.73 36.68
N ALA A 802 12.51 26.51 35.76
CA ALA A 802 12.77 25.73 34.55
C ALA A 802 13.78 26.44 33.63
N VAL A 803 13.61 27.76 33.40
CA VAL A 803 14.53 28.57 32.59
C VAL A 803 15.95 28.55 33.15
N HIS A 804 16.11 28.68 34.47
CA HIS A 804 17.43 28.64 35.13
C HIS A 804 18.06 27.24 35.17
N ALA A 805 17.28 26.17 34.97
CA ALA A 805 17.78 24.81 34.89
C ALA A 805 18.32 24.44 33.49
N CYS A 806 17.88 25.16 32.45
CA CYS A 806 18.31 24.96 31.07
C CYS A 806 19.58 25.77 30.75
N ALA A 807 20.37 25.27 29.80
CA ALA A 807 21.59 25.93 29.36
C ALA A 807 21.29 26.92 28.23
N PHE A 808 21.74 28.16 28.39
CA PHE A 808 21.58 29.21 27.38
C PHE A 808 22.91 29.54 26.71
N SER A 809 22.88 29.63 25.38
CA SER A 809 23.98 30.11 24.54
C SER A 809 23.64 31.47 23.94
N PRO A 810 24.64 32.30 23.60
CA PRO A 810 24.41 33.53 22.84
C PRO A 810 23.67 33.22 21.52
N PRO A 811 22.61 33.97 21.16
CA PRO A 811 21.89 33.76 19.90
C PRO A 811 22.80 33.95 18.69
N ARG A 812 22.69 33.06 17.70
CA ARG A 812 23.41 33.19 16.42
C ARG A 812 22.77 34.21 15.48
N LEU A 813 21.51 34.55 15.74
CA LEU A 813 20.70 35.51 14.99
C LEU A 813 20.09 36.52 15.96
N PRO A 814 19.87 37.79 15.57
CA PRO A 814 19.11 38.74 16.36
C PRO A 814 17.71 38.21 16.67
N VAL A 815 17.41 38.04 17.96
CA VAL A 815 16.08 37.69 18.48
C VAL A 815 15.46 38.92 19.10
N TYR A 816 14.31 39.40 18.61
CA TYR A 816 13.65 40.57 19.18
C TYR A 816 12.74 40.17 20.34
N ALA A 817 12.97 40.76 21.53
CA ALA A 817 12.25 40.41 22.76
C ALA A 817 10.87 41.08 22.85
N ASN A 818 9.85 40.40 23.40
CA ASN A 818 8.47 40.92 23.41
C ASN A 818 8.30 42.17 24.28
N ALA A 819 8.98 42.21 25.43
CA ALA A 819 8.81 43.28 26.41
C ALA A 819 9.51 44.59 26.00
N THR A 820 10.67 44.49 25.33
CA THR A 820 11.50 45.65 24.99
C THR A 820 11.42 46.06 23.52
N ALA A 821 10.98 45.15 22.64
CA ALA A 821 11.09 45.25 21.19
C ALA A 821 12.53 45.45 20.68
N GLN A 822 13.54 45.16 21.51
CA GLN A 822 14.96 45.22 21.17
C GLN A 822 15.55 43.81 21.06
N PRO A 823 16.69 43.63 20.38
CA PRO A 823 17.40 42.35 20.36
C PRO A 823 17.77 41.85 21.77
N TYR A 824 17.71 40.54 21.98
CA TYR A 824 18.20 39.90 23.21
C TYR A 824 19.68 40.21 23.44
N PRO A 825 20.09 40.39 24.71
CA PRO A 825 21.51 40.54 25.06
C PRO A 825 22.28 39.24 24.78
N ALA A 826 23.60 39.34 24.59
CA ALA A 826 24.47 38.17 24.40
C ALA A 826 24.78 37.43 25.70
N ASP A 827 24.57 38.05 26.86
CA ASP A 827 24.80 37.42 28.18
C ASP A 827 23.67 36.43 28.53
N PRO A 828 23.97 35.12 28.67
CA PRO A 828 22.95 34.11 28.96
C PRO A 828 22.10 34.38 30.20
N ARG A 829 22.68 34.97 31.26
CA ARG A 829 21.94 35.28 32.49
C ARG A 829 20.92 36.38 32.28
N ALA A 830 21.31 37.45 31.56
CA ALA A 830 20.38 38.50 31.17
C ALA A 830 19.26 37.96 30.26
N MET A 831 19.56 37.02 29.36
CA MET A 831 18.54 36.36 28.53
C MET A 831 17.55 35.54 29.38
N GLN A 832 18.07 34.71 30.30
CA GLN A 832 17.25 33.91 31.21
C GLN A 832 16.34 34.80 32.07
N ALA A 833 16.86 35.91 32.61
CA ALA A 833 16.08 36.87 33.38
C ALA A 833 14.95 37.49 32.53
N LEU A 834 15.28 37.93 31.30
CA LEU A 834 14.30 38.54 30.39
C LEU A 834 13.17 37.55 30.01
N LEU A 835 13.52 36.29 29.71
CA LEU A 835 12.55 35.25 29.39
C LEU A 835 11.72 34.83 30.61
N ALA A 836 12.33 34.73 31.80
CA ALA A 836 11.64 34.36 33.03
C ALA A 836 10.57 35.40 33.43
N ASP A 837 10.83 36.68 33.18
CA ASP A 837 9.88 37.75 33.48
C ASP A 837 8.86 38.02 32.36
N GLN A 838 9.09 37.46 31.17
CA GLN A 838 8.28 37.67 29.96
C GLN A 838 6.77 37.45 30.17
N LEU A 839 6.39 36.46 30.97
CA LEU A 839 4.98 36.13 31.25
C LEU A 839 4.22 37.20 32.04
N LEU A 840 4.93 38.15 32.65
CA LEU A 840 4.38 39.29 33.40
C LEU A 840 4.48 40.61 32.64
N GLN A 841 5.11 40.61 31.45
CA GLN A 841 5.36 41.81 30.67
C GLN A 841 4.49 41.86 29.40
N PRO A 842 4.04 43.05 28.96
CA PRO A 842 3.30 43.20 27.71
C PRO A 842 4.07 42.74 26.48
N VAL A 843 3.35 42.20 25.49
CA VAL A 843 3.90 41.86 24.18
C VAL A 843 3.79 43.06 23.24
N ARG A 844 4.92 43.69 22.91
CA ARG A 844 5.02 44.86 22.04
C ARG A 844 5.29 44.47 20.58
N PHE A 845 4.41 43.65 19.99
CA PHE A 845 4.62 43.09 18.65
C PHE A 845 4.64 44.14 17.54
N LEU A 846 3.81 45.19 17.63
CA LEU A 846 3.88 46.35 16.72
C LEU A 846 5.30 46.93 16.67
N ASP A 847 5.84 47.25 17.85
CA ASP A 847 7.17 47.84 17.97
C ASP A 847 8.27 46.87 17.49
N GLN A 848 8.10 45.56 17.71
CA GLN A 848 9.04 44.56 17.18
C GLN A 848 9.10 44.58 15.66
N ILE A 849 7.95 44.59 14.98
CA ILE A 849 7.91 44.58 13.51
C ILE A 849 8.48 45.89 12.95
N GLU A 850 8.18 47.04 13.57
CA GLU A 850 8.79 48.31 13.17
C GLU A 850 10.31 48.30 13.31
N GLN A 851 10.84 47.74 14.42
CA GLN A 851 12.29 47.66 14.63
C GLN A 851 12.97 46.67 13.67
N ILE A 852 12.35 45.52 13.42
CA ILE A 852 12.84 44.54 12.43
C ILE A 852 12.86 45.15 11.04
N TYR A 853 11.80 45.89 10.66
CA TYR A 853 11.73 46.57 9.37
C TYR A 853 12.78 47.68 9.26
N ALA A 854 12.97 48.47 10.33
CA ALA A 854 14.03 49.49 10.40
C ALA A 854 15.44 48.88 10.30
N ALA A 855 15.64 47.66 10.80
CA ALA A 855 16.87 46.89 10.67
C ALA A 855 17.05 46.23 9.28
N GLY A 856 16.10 46.39 8.36
CA GLY A 856 16.16 45.89 6.98
C GLY A 856 15.32 44.65 6.69
N GLY A 857 14.61 44.10 7.68
CA GLY A 857 13.72 42.96 7.51
C GLY A 857 12.57 43.27 6.55
N ALA A 858 12.38 42.44 5.53
CA ALA A 858 11.35 42.66 4.49
C ALA A 858 10.62 41.38 4.05
N ILE A 859 11.14 40.20 4.37
CA ILE A 859 10.54 38.90 4.03
C ILE A 859 10.21 38.17 5.33
N PHE A 860 8.94 38.25 5.75
CA PHE A 860 8.44 37.67 6.98
C PHE A 860 7.82 36.30 6.72
N VAL A 861 8.36 35.27 7.36
CA VAL A 861 7.91 33.88 7.23
C VAL A 861 7.32 33.43 8.56
N GLU A 862 6.00 33.27 8.63
CA GLU A 862 5.32 32.73 9.81
C GLU A 862 5.37 31.21 9.80
N ILE A 863 6.10 30.67 10.78
CA ILE A 863 6.36 29.24 10.95
C ILE A 863 5.50 28.72 12.10
N GLY A 864 4.33 28.22 11.76
CA GLY A 864 3.43 27.63 12.74
C GLY A 864 2.07 27.26 12.16
N PRO A 865 1.06 27.05 13.01
CA PRO A 865 -0.19 26.41 12.59
C PRO A 865 -1.11 27.30 11.74
N ARG A 866 -0.95 28.63 11.73
CA ARG A 866 -1.87 29.56 11.06
C ARG A 866 -1.11 30.75 10.45
N ASN A 867 -1.85 31.71 9.88
CA ASN A 867 -1.38 32.97 9.30
C ASN A 867 -1.66 34.20 10.20
N VAL A 868 -1.60 34.05 11.52
CA VAL A 868 -1.98 35.12 12.46
C VAL A 868 -0.98 36.27 12.37
N LEU A 869 0.31 35.96 12.44
CA LEU A 869 1.38 36.96 12.41
C LEU A 869 1.55 37.61 11.03
N THR A 870 1.38 36.87 9.93
CA THR A 870 1.42 37.47 8.58
C THR A 870 0.31 38.50 8.39
N ASN A 871 -0.89 38.25 8.95
CA ASN A 871 -1.98 39.22 8.91
C ASN A 871 -1.66 40.46 9.75
N LEU A 872 -1.00 40.30 10.90
CA LEU A 872 -0.54 41.42 11.71
C LEU A 872 0.57 42.23 11.01
N VAL A 873 1.56 41.56 10.43
CA VAL A 873 2.61 42.21 9.63
C VAL A 873 2.02 43.03 8.50
N GLY A 874 1.06 42.48 7.75
CA GLY A 874 0.38 43.20 6.67
C GLY A 874 -0.39 44.44 7.17
N ARG A 875 -0.99 44.38 8.37
CA ARG A 875 -1.66 45.53 8.99
C ARG A 875 -0.68 46.60 9.48
N ILE A 876 0.47 46.19 10.03
CA ILE A 876 1.49 47.11 10.55
C ILE A 876 2.18 47.82 9.37
N LEU A 877 2.67 47.06 8.40
CA LEU A 877 3.49 47.58 7.32
C LEU A 877 2.64 48.25 6.22
N GLY A 878 1.39 47.83 6.03
CA GLY A 878 0.49 48.40 5.02
C GLY A 878 1.09 48.29 3.62
N ASP A 879 1.11 49.40 2.88
CA ASP A 879 1.65 49.45 1.51
C ASP A 879 3.18 49.51 1.44
N ARG A 880 3.89 49.52 2.59
CA ARG A 880 5.35 49.48 2.60
C ARG A 880 5.85 48.18 1.95
N PRO A 881 6.92 48.20 1.13
CA PRO A 881 7.40 47.01 0.43
C PRO A 881 7.80 45.87 1.37
N HIS A 882 7.03 44.77 1.36
CA HIS A 882 7.33 43.58 2.15
C HIS A 882 6.70 42.32 1.54
N ILE A 883 7.14 41.16 2.01
CA ILE A 883 6.55 39.85 1.71
C ILE A 883 6.21 39.20 3.05
N ALA A 884 4.98 38.71 3.20
CA ALA A 884 4.57 37.90 4.34
C ALA A 884 4.05 36.55 3.84
N VAL A 885 4.63 35.46 4.31
CA VAL A 885 4.31 34.08 3.92
C VAL A 885 4.02 33.26 5.17
N ALA A 886 2.87 32.61 5.24
CA ALA A 886 2.54 31.66 6.31
C ALA A 886 2.71 30.24 5.78
N LEU A 887 3.38 29.38 6.54
CA LEU A 887 3.59 27.98 6.13
C LEU A 887 2.31 27.14 6.16
N ASN A 888 1.29 27.60 6.88
CA ASN A 888 0.01 26.91 7.01
C ASN A 888 -1.11 27.94 7.16
N SER A 889 -1.62 28.44 6.04
CA SER A 889 -2.53 29.60 6.05
C SER A 889 -3.97 29.28 6.47
N SER A 890 -4.39 28.02 6.33
CA SER A 890 -5.75 27.55 6.54
C SER A 890 -5.78 26.25 7.32
N ARG A 891 -6.63 26.22 8.35
CA ARG A 891 -6.89 25.02 9.16
C ARG A 891 -7.71 23.94 8.44
N GLN A 892 -8.24 24.23 7.25
CA GLN A 892 -9.15 23.34 6.51
C GLN A 892 -8.48 22.63 5.33
N LEU A 893 -7.27 23.05 4.96
CA LEU A 893 -6.56 22.52 3.82
C LEU A 893 -5.44 21.58 4.29
N ASP A 894 -4.96 20.75 3.37
CA ASP A 894 -3.83 19.86 3.59
C ASP A 894 -2.59 20.66 4.03
N SER A 895 -1.99 20.25 5.14
CA SER A 895 -0.86 20.94 5.77
C SER A 895 0.46 20.73 5.02
N ASP A 896 0.65 19.62 4.31
CA ASP A 896 1.81 19.39 3.44
C ASP A 896 1.72 20.25 2.17
N ARG A 897 0.56 20.24 1.51
CA ARG A 897 0.34 21.08 0.33
C ARG A 897 0.58 22.56 0.61
N GLN A 898 0.05 23.08 1.73
CA GLN A 898 0.25 24.48 2.10
C GLN A 898 1.72 24.81 2.39
N LEU A 899 2.46 23.89 3.02
CA LEU A 899 3.89 24.06 3.23
C LEU A 899 4.64 24.14 1.89
N ARG A 900 4.31 23.25 0.93
CA ARG A 900 4.89 23.28 -0.42
C ARG A 900 4.56 24.56 -1.17
N GLU A 901 3.32 25.04 -1.09
CA GLU A 901 2.90 26.31 -1.68
C GLU A 901 3.71 27.48 -1.09
N ALA A 902 3.92 27.50 0.22
CA ALA A 902 4.76 28.49 0.88
C ALA A 902 6.23 28.39 0.45
N VAL A 903 6.80 27.19 0.35
CA VAL A 903 8.17 26.96 -0.15
C VAL A 903 8.32 27.46 -1.59
N VAL A 904 7.36 27.13 -2.45
CA VAL A 904 7.32 27.64 -3.83
C VAL A 904 7.25 29.16 -3.84
N GLN A 905 6.40 29.76 -3.00
CA GLN A 905 6.30 31.22 -2.88
C GLN A 905 7.62 31.87 -2.45
N LEU A 906 8.34 31.27 -1.49
CA LEU A 906 9.64 31.76 -1.02
C LEU A 906 10.74 31.62 -2.09
N ARG A 907 10.80 30.48 -2.79
CA ARG A 907 11.73 30.27 -3.92
C ARG A 907 11.44 31.24 -5.06
N VAL A 908 10.16 31.47 -5.38
CA VAL A 908 9.74 32.48 -6.36
C VAL A 908 10.12 33.89 -5.91
N ALA A 909 10.05 34.20 -4.61
CA ALA A 909 10.41 35.52 -4.09
C ALA A 909 11.92 35.83 -4.16
N GLY A 910 12.81 34.83 -4.13
CA GLY A 910 14.26 35.09 -4.03
C GLY A 910 14.99 34.30 -2.95
N VAL A 911 14.26 33.61 -2.07
CA VAL A 911 14.86 32.93 -0.92
C VAL A 911 15.64 31.70 -1.42
N PRO A 912 16.95 31.60 -1.13
CA PRO A 912 17.78 30.50 -1.62
C PRO A 912 17.45 29.21 -0.84
N MET A 913 16.62 28.36 -1.42
CA MET A 913 16.29 27.05 -0.85
C MET A 913 15.95 26.02 -1.94
N ARG A 914 16.14 24.74 -1.60
CA ARG A 914 15.77 23.57 -2.40
C ARG A 914 14.35 23.10 -2.07
N GLY A 915 13.87 22.06 -2.74
CA GLY A 915 12.62 21.39 -2.37
C GLY A 915 12.74 20.70 -1.01
N ILE A 916 11.63 20.61 -0.29
CA ILE A 916 11.62 20.14 1.12
C ILE A 916 11.56 18.62 1.29
N ASP A 917 11.40 17.87 0.21
CA ASP A 917 10.94 16.48 0.27
C ASP A 917 11.94 15.47 -0.33
N PRO A 918 12.94 15.04 0.46
CA PRO A 918 13.88 14.00 0.05
C PRO A 918 13.34 12.57 0.27
N TYR A 919 12.07 12.40 0.66
CA TYR A 919 11.55 11.12 1.13
C TYR A 919 10.72 10.36 0.08
N GLN A 920 10.31 11.04 -1.00
CA GLN A 920 9.61 10.41 -2.13
C GLN A 920 10.51 9.38 -2.79
N ARG A 921 10.07 8.12 -2.82
CA ARG A 921 10.76 7.08 -3.58
C ARG A 921 10.66 7.41 -5.06
N GLU A 922 11.79 7.36 -5.77
CA GLU A 922 11.77 7.45 -7.23
C GLU A 922 10.89 6.34 -7.79
N ALA A 923 10.00 6.72 -8.70
CA ALA A 923 9.26 5.72 -9.45
C ALA A 923 10.27 4.91 -10.27
N ALA A 924 10.12 3.59 -10.28
CA ALA A 924 10.90 2.77 -11.21
C ALA A 924 10.64 3.31 -12.63
N PRO A 925 11.69 3.57 -13.44
CA PRO A 925 11.48 4.03 -14.79
C PRO A 925 10.59 3.02 -15.50
N ALA A 926 9.51 3.51 -16.13
CA ALA A 926 8.63 2.64 -16.91
C ALA A 926 9.50 1.82 -17.87
N PRO A 927 9.36 0.48 -17.90
CA PRO A 927 10.21 -0.35 -18.74
C PRO A 927 10.18 0.20 -20.15
N ALA A 928 11.36 0.44 -20.73
CA ALA A 928 11.48 1.03 -22.05
C ALA A 928 10.61 0.23 -23.01
N ARG A 929 9.50 0.83 -23.46
CA ARG A 929 8.51 0.17 -24.34
C ARG A 929 9.22 -0.27 -25.62
N LYS A 930 9.73 -1.49 -25.65
CA LYS A 930 10.17 -2.13 -26.89
C LYS A 930 8.90 -2.40 -27.67
N ARG A 931 8.57 -1.50 -28.61
CA ARG A 931 7.42 -1.57 -29.53
C ARG A 931 7.49 -2.77 -30.52
N ARG A 932 7.87 -3.97 -30.07
CA ARG A 932 8.00 -5.15 -30.91
C ARG A 932 7.12 -6.34 -30.48
N GLY A 933 6.25 -6.18 -29.47
CA GLY A 933 5.34 -7.23 -28.97
C GLY A 933 3.85 -6.91 -29.13
N MET A 934 3.00 -7.93 -29.03
CA MET A 934 1.53 -7.81 -28.99
C MET A 934 1.09 -7.42 -27.57
N MET A 935 0.86 -6.13 -27.33
CA MET A 935 0.30 -5.68 -26.05
C MET A 935 -1.20 -5.96 -25.98
N VAL A 936 -1.66 -6.57 -24.89
CA VAL A 936 -3.08 -6.76 -24.58
C VAL A 936 -3.42 -6.16 -23.22
N GLN A 937 -4.68 -5.77 -23.03
CA GLN A 937 -5.20 -5.32 -21.75
C GLN A 937 -5.85 -6.50 -21.02
N LEU A 938 -5.41 -6.77 -19.80
CA LEU A 938 -6.00 -7.76 -18.91
C LEU A 938 -6.79 -7.09 -17.80
N ASN A 939 -7.93 -7.67 -17.42
CA ASN A 939 -8.70 -7.25 -16.26
C ASN A 939 -9.36 -8.49 -15.64
N GLY A 940 -10.40 -8.34 -14.81
CA GLY A 940 -11.14 -9.47 -14.26
C GLY A 940 -11.93 -10.31 -15.27
N SER A 941 -11.93 -10.00 -16.57
CA SER A 941 -12.55 -10.81 -17.64
C SER A 941 -11.51 -11.67 -18.37
N ASN A 942 -11.93 -12.84 -18.86
CA ASN A 942 -11.03 -13.66 -19.68
C ASN A 942 -10.80 -12.99 -21.04
N TYR A 943 -9.59 -13.09 -21.56
CA TYR A 943 -9.23 -12.46 -22.83
C TYR A 943 -10.03 -13.08 -23.97
N VAL A 944 -10.57 -12.22 -24.83
CA VAL A 944 -11.22 -12.61 -26.09
C VAL A 944 -10.66 -11.70 -27.19
N SER A 945 -10.11 -12.30 -28.25
CA SER A 945 -9.56 -11.55 -29.37
C SER A 945 -10.65 -10.77 -30.10
N GLU A 946 -10.24 -9.69 -30.76
CA GLU A 946 -11.14 -8.89 -31.60
C GLU A 946 -11.75 -9.73 -32.72
N LYS A 947 -10.96 -10.66 -33.29
CA LYS A 947 -11.43 -11.63 -34.29
C LYS A 947 -12.58 -12.49 -33.75
N THR A 948 -12.44 -13.05 -32.55
CA THR A 948 -13.47 -13.88 -31.93
C THR A 948 -14.72 -13.06 -31.59
N ARG A 949 -14.55 -11.83 -31.07
CA ARG A 949 -15.67 -10.90 -30.82
C ARG A 949 -16.42 -10.53 -32.10
N ALA A 950 -15.71 -10.16 -33.16
CA ALA A 950 -16.30 -9.82 -34.46
C ALA A 950 -17.04 -11.02 -35.07
N ALA A 951 -16.44 -12.22 -35.04
CA ALA A 951 -17.07 -13.43 -35.57
C ALA A 951 -18.40 -13.75 -34.87
N TYR A 952 -18.49 -13.56 -33.54
CA TYR A 952 -19.73 -13.74 -32.80
C TYR A 952 -20.75 -12.65 -33.12
N ALA A 953 -20.33 -11.38 -33.12
CA ALA A 953 -21.20 -10.25 -33.46
C ALA A 953 -21.81 -10.41 -34.87
N ASP A 954 -20.99 -10.78 -35.86
CA ASP A 954 -21.44 -11.05 -37.23
C ASP A 954 -22.42 -12.22 -37.28
N ALA A 955 -22.17 -13.29 -36.52
CA ALA A 955 -23.03 -14.46 -36.49
C ALA A 955 -24.42 -14.16 -35.90
N ILE A 956 -24.49 -13.30 -34.88
CA ILE A 956 -25.75 -12.87 -34.24
C ILE A 956 -26.48 -11.82 -35.08
N ALA A 957 -25.76 -10.91 -35.75
CA ALA A 957 -26.36 -9.87 -36.59
C ALA A 957 -26.99 -10.41 -37.88
N ARG A 958 -26.54 -11.56 -38.38
CA ARG A 958 -27.14 -12.22 -39.56
C ARG A 958 -28.56 -12.71 -39.24
N ALA A 959 -29.54 -12.10 -39.90
CA ALA A 959 -30.94 -12.55 -39.90
C ALA A 959 -31.06 -14.00 -40.42
N PRO A 960 -32.02 -14.80 -39.94
CA PRO A 960 -32.28 -16.12 -40.50
C PRO A 960 -32.57 -16.00 -41.99
N ALA A 961 -32.05 -16.93 -42.80
CA ALA A 961 -32.42 -16.99 -44.21
C ALA A 961 -33.95 -17.14 -44.32
N PRO A 962 -34.64 -16.34 -45.14
CA PRO A 962 -36.09 -16.46 -45.27
C PRO A 962 -36.45 -17.82 -45.88
N ASN A 963 -37.38 -18.52 -45.25
CA ASN A 963 -38.01 -19.74 -45.78
C ASN A 963 -38.44 -19.52 -47.24
N VAL A 964 -38.11 -20.47 -48.13
CA VAL A 964 -38.78 -20.60 -49.44
C VAL A 964 -40.00 -21.54 -49.26
N PRO A 965 -41.17 -21.24 -49.86
CA PRO A 965 -42.43 -21.92 -49.59
C PRO A 965 -42.65 -23.17 -50.48
N THR A 966 -43.53 -24.05 -50.02
CA THR A 966 -44.15 -25.17 -50.77
C THR A 966 -44.99 -24.69 -51.95
N ILE A 967 -44.79 -25.25 -53.16
CA ILE A 967 -45.79 -25.42 -54.24
C ILE A 967 -45.54 -26.74 -55.01
N ASN A 968 -46.66 -27.34 -55.45
CA ASN A 968 -46.95 -28.68 -55.98
C ASN A 968 -46.40 -29.09 -57.35
N GLU A 969 -46.43 -30.42 -57.52
CA GLU A 969 -46.62 -31.33 -58.68
C GLU A 969 -46.78 -30.81 -60.13
N GLU A 970 -46.22 -31.66 -61.01
CA GLU A 970 -46.48 -31.93 -62.45
C GLU A 970 -45.43 -31.50 -63.51
N ASP A 971 -45.01 -32.56 -64.25
CA ASP A 971 -44.42 -32.67 -65.59
C ASP A 971 -42.89 -32.67 -65.87
N GLN A 972 -42.37 -33.91 -65.84
CA GLN A 972 -41.78 -34.71 -66.95
C GLN A 972 -40.38 -34.45 -67.58
N VAL A 973 -39.47 -35.39 -67.24
CA VAL A 973 -38.67 -36.34 -68.06
C VAL A 973 -37.69 -35.84 -69.15
N MET A 974 -36.39 -36.15 -68.96
CA MET A 974 -35.55 -37.01 -69.85
C MET A 974 -34.19 -37.34 -69.17
N THR A 975 -33.97 -38.55 -68.63
CA THR A 975 -33.16 -39.71 -69.15
C THR A 975 -31.65 -39.40 -69.40
N ILE A 976 -30.60 -40.19 -69.06
CA ILE A 976 -30.34 -41.64 -68.96
C ILE A 976 -29.10 -41.93 -68.06
N LEU A 977 -29.08 -43.11 -67.43
CA LEU A 977 -28.00 -43.82 -66.68
C LEU A 977 -26.67 -44.04 -67.46
N PRO A 978 -25.59 -44.56 -66.83
CA PRO A 978 -25.38 -46.02 -66.88
C PRO A 978 -24.71 -46.68 -65.65
N GLU A 979 -24.91 -48.01 -65.58
CA GLU A 979 -24.29 -49.01 -64.71
C GLU A 979 -23.15 -49.79 -65.42
N SER A 980 -22.18 -50.25 -64.63
CA SER A 980 -21.46 -51.55 -64.68
C SER A 980 -20.26 -51.84 -65.65
N THR A 981 -19.26 -52.49 -65.03
CA THR A 981 -17.98 -53.16 -65.41
C THR A 981 -18.04 -54.11 -66.64
N PRO A 982 -16.90 -54.48 -67.30
CA PRO A 982 -15.93 -55.51 -66.80
C PRO A 982 -14.44 -55.42 -67.29
N LEU A 983 -13.55 -56.22 -66.66
CA LEU A 983 -12.16 -56.58 -67.05
C LEU A 983 -12.12 -57.63 -68.19
N PRO A 984 -11.02 -57.79 -69.00
CA PRO A 984 -10.05 -58.88 -68.72
C PRO A 984 -8.58 -58.78 -69.29
N THR A 985 -7.68 -59.57 -68.65
CA THR A 985 -6.51 -60.39 -69.12
C THR A 985 -5.22 -59.86 -69.79
N GLN A 986 -4.12 -59.96 -69.00
CA GLN A 986 -2.72 -60.43 -69.20
C GLN A 986 -2.06 -60.68 -70.59
N GLU A 987 -0.78 -60.27 -70.76
CA GLU A 987 0.40 -61.17 -70.96
C GLU A 987 1.81 -60.52 -70.78
N ARG A 988 2.55 -61.07 -69.79
CA ARG A 988 4.00 -61.43 -69.58
C ARG A 988 5.26 -60.69 -70.13
N ARG A 989 6.18 -60.50 -69.15
CA ARG A 989 7.68 -60.74 -69.09
C ARG A 989 8.62 -59.78 -69.84
N ASN A 990 9.78 -59.32 -69.33
CA ASN A 990 10.75 -59.77 -68.31
C ASN A 990 11.62 -58.58 -67.80
N GLY A 991 12.15 -58.66 -66.57
CA GLY A 991 13.33 -57.89 -66.10
C GLY A 991 13.38 -57.61 -64.60
N HIS A 992 14.41 -58.11 -63.89
CA HIS A 992 14.58 -58.14 -62.41
C HIS A 992 15.22 -56.89 -61.79
N ALA A 993 14.77 -56.47 -60.59
CA ALA A 993 15.55 -56.09 -59.38
C ALA A 993 14.61 -55.54 -58.27
N PRO A 994 14.95 -55.66 -56.96
CA PRO A 994 13.98 -55.66 -55.86
C PRO A 994 13.69 -54.26 -55.27
N THR A 995 12.43 -54.02 -54.90
CA THR A 995 11.99 -52.83 -54.15
C THR A 995 11.14 -53.25 -52.94
N ASP A 996 11.55 -52.83 -51.75
CA ASP A 996 10.80 -52.92 -50.50
C ASP A 996 9.52 -52.05 -50.55
N HIS A 997 8.38 -52.62 -50.15
CA HIS A 997 7.07 -51.94 -50.13
C HIS A 997 6.73 -51.39 -48.72
N PRO A 998 6.05 -50.22 -48.63
CA PRO A 998 5.45 -49.73 -47.39
C PRO A 998 4.13 -50.46 -47.08
N ALA A 999 3.81 -50.59 -45.79
CA ALA A 999 2.63 -51.29 -45.29
C ALA A 999 1.32 -50.77 -45.91
N THR A 1000 0.44 -51.70 -46.25
CA THR A 1000 -0.84 -51.40 -46.93
C THR A 1000 -1.87 -50.81 -45.96
N PRO A 1001 -2.86 -50.03 -46.46
CA PRO A 1001 -3.94 -49.46 -45.61
C PRO A 1001 -4.70 -50.50 -44.78
N GLY A 1002 -4.77 -51.76 -45.25
CA GLY A 1002 -5.37 -52.87 -44.51
C GLY A 1002 -4.54 -53.32 -43.29
N GLU A 1003 -3.21 -53.27 -43.38
CA GLU A 1003 -2.30 -53.59 -42.28
C GLU A 1003 -2.29 -52.48 -41.21
N LEU A 1004 -2.38 -51.22 -41.64
CA LEU A 1004 -2.49 -50.07 -40.74
C LEU A 1004 -3.83 -50.08 -39.97
N MET A 1005 -4.93 -50.44 -40.65
CA MET A 1005 -6.23 -50.63 -40.01
C MET A 1005 -6.25 -51.82 -39.07
N ALA A 1006 -5.58 -52.93 -39.40
CA ALA A 1006 -5.45 -54.08 -38.53
C ALA A 1006 -4.65 -53.75 -37.26
N GLN A 1007 -3.59 -52.95 -37.38
CA GLN A 1007 -2.80 -52.45 -36.24
C GLN A 1007 -3.61 -51.47 -35.38
N LEU A 1008 -4.38 -50.56 -35.98
CA LEU A 1008 -5.24 -49.62 -35.25
C LEU A 1008 -6.36 -50.36 -34.49
N GLN A 1009 -6.96 -51.40 -35.10
CA GLN A 1009 -7.96 -52.23 -34.46
C GLN A 1009 -7.38 -53.13 -33.36
N ALA A 1010 -6.15 -53.63 -33.53
CA ALA A 1010 -5.45 -54.38 -32.48
C ALA A 1010 -5.16 -53.47 -31.27
N HIS A 1011 -4.68 -52.26 -31.52
CA HIS A 1011 -4.41 -51.28 -30.47
C HIS A 1011 -5.68 -50.80 -29.76
N GLN A 1012 -6.79 -50.57 -30.49
CA GLN A 1012 -8.08 -50.26 -29.86
C GLN A 1012 -8.62 -51.40 -28.99
N ARG A 1013 -8.42 -52.66 -29.39
CA ARG A 1013 -8.79 -53.82 -28.55
C ARG A 1013 -7.97 -53.89 -27.28
N GLU A 1014 -6.68 -53.57 -27.36
CA GLU A 1014 -5.78 -53.56 -26.21
C GLU A 1014 -6.16 -52.47 -25.20
N ILE A 1015 -6.46 -51.25 -25.67
CA ILE A 1015 -6.95 -50.15 -24.84
C ILE A 1015 -8.31 -50.50 -24.21
N LEU A 1016 -9.22 -51.09 -24.97
CA LEU A 1016 -10.53 -51.51 -24.45
C LEU A 1016 -10.40 -52.62 -23.39
N GLN A 1017 -9.44 -53.54 -23.55
CA GLN A 1017 -9.18 -54.61 -22.60
C GLN A 1017 -8.58 -54.06 -21.29
N VAL A 1018 -7.65 -53.11 -21.38
CA VAL A 1018 -7.10 -52.40 -20.22
C VAL A 1018 -8.19 -51.59 -19.49
N HIS A 1019 -9.07 -50.93 -20.25
CA HIS A 1019 -10.17 -50.17 -19.67
C HIS A 1019 -11.23 -51.06 -19.01
N GLN A 1020 -11.58 -52.20 -19.62
CA GLN A 1020 -12.46 -53.20 -19.00
C GLN A 1020 -11.87 -53.76 -17.70
N GLN A 1021 -10.57 -54.04 -17.68
CA GLN A 1021 -9.89 -54.51 -16.46
C GLN A 1021 -9.86 -53.43 -15.36
N PHE A 1022 -9.63 -52.17 -15.73
CA PHE A 1022 -9.73 -51.06 -14.78
C PHE A 1022 -11.14 -50.96 -14.16
N LEU A 1023 -12.19 -51.08 -14.98
CA LEU A 1023 -13.57 -51.04 -14.51
C LEU A 1023 -13.93 -52.25 -13.65
N SER A 1024 -13.43 -53.45 -13.94
CA SER A 1024 -13.65 -54.62 -13.08
C SER A 1024 -12.98 -54.48 -11.71
N TYR A 1025 -11.82 -53.83 -11.61
CA TYR A 1025 -11.16 -53.57 -10.33
C TYR A 1025 -11.87 -52.48 -9.53
N GLN A 1026 -12.37 -51.42 -10.18
CA GLN A 1026 -13.23 -50.43 -9.52
C GLN A 1026 -14.52 -51.10 -9.00
N HIS A 1027 -15.06 -52.06 -9.76
CA HIS A 1027 -16.21 -52.85 -9.32
C HIS A 1027 -15.87 -53.70 -8.09
N GLU A 1028 -14.76 -54.44 -8.07
CA GLU A 1028 -14.31 -55.22 -6.90
C GLU A 1028 -14.07 -54.33 -5.66
N TYR A 1029 -13.45 -53.16 -5.83
CA TYR A 1029 -13.26 -52.19 -4.74
C TYR A 1029 -14.58 -51.72 -4.16
N VAL A 1030 -15.56 -51.40 -5.02
CA VAL A 1030 -16.90 -50.97 -4.63
C VAL A 1030 -17.67 -52.12 -3.99
N THR A 1031 -17.56 -53.36 -4.49
CA THR A 1031 -18.18 -54.54 -3.87
C THR A 1031 -17.63 -54.79 -2.47
N LEU A 1032 -16.31 -54.63 -2.26
CA LEU A 1032 -15.68 -54.75 -0.94
C LEU A 1032 -16.16 -53.62 0.00
N LEU A 1033 -16.30 -52.39 -0.53
CA LEU A 1033 -16.82 -51.24 0.21
C LEU A 1033 -18.31 -51.37 0.57
N LEU A 1034 -19.10 -52.05 -0.26
CA LEU A 1034 -20.51 -52.32 -0.02
C LEU A 1034 -20.76 -53.52 0.91
N GLN A 1035 -19.74 -54.36 1.15
CA GLN A 1035 -19.80 -55.46 2.13
C GLN A 1035 -19.41 -55.01 3.56
N LEU A 1036 -18.72 -53.86 3.69
CA LEU A 1036 -18.35 -53.25 4.99
C LEU A 1036 -19.53 -52.96 5.95
N PRO A 1037 -20.74 -52.59 5.50
CA PRO A 1037 -21.89 -52.41 6.39
C PRO A 1037 -22.55 -53.73 6.83
N GLN A 1038 -22.35 -54.84 6.12
CA GLN A 1038 -23.03 -56.11 6.45
C GLN A 1038 -22.33 -56.91 7.55
N SER A 1039 -21.02 -56.74 7.74
CA SER A 1039 -20.28 -57.32 8.87
C SER A 1039 -20.32 -56.46 10.14
N ALA A 1040 -20.63 -55.16 10.02
CA ALA A 1040 -20.80 -54.26 11.17
C ALA A 1040 -22.17 -54.38 11.86
N ALA A 1041 -23.16 -55.03 11.23
CA ALA A 1041 -24.51 -55.21 11.77
C ALA A 1041 -24.67 -56.45 12.68
N ALA A 1042 -23.69 -57.35 12.74
CA ALA A 1042 -23.66 -58.46 13.69
C ALA A 1042 -22.74 -58.10 14.86
N GLY A 1043 -23.32 -57.52 15.91
CA GLY A 1043 -22.57 -57.00 17.06
C GLY A 1043 -21.72 -58.05 17.77
N GLN A 1044 -20.41 -58.04 17.51
CA GLN A 1044 -19.31 -58.29 18.46
C GLN A 1044 -18.00 -57.98 17.73
N GLY A 1045 -17.15 -57.15 18.33
CA GLY A 1045 -15.89 -56.73 17.72
C GLY A 1045 -14.93 -57.90 17.57
N ASP A 1046 -14.64 -58.30 16.34
CA ASP A 1046 -13.60 -59.27 16.05
C ASP A 1046 -12.45 -58.59 15.29
N LEU A 1047 -11.38 -58.27 16.02
CA LEU A 1047 -10.15 -57.68 15.47
C LEU A 1047 -9.59 -58.54 14.32
N ALA A 1048 -9.87 -59.84 14.31
CA ALA A 1048 -9.43 -60.76 13.25
C ALA A 1048 -10.06 -60.43 11.88
N ALA A 1049 -11.32 -60.01 11.84
CA ALA A 1049 -11.99 -59.62 10.60
C ALA A 1049 -11.44 -58.31 10.03
N MET A 1050 -11.12 -57.33 10.89
CA MET A 1050 -10.45 -56.09 10.46
C MET A 1050 -9.03 -56.36 9.95
N HIS A 1051 -8.28 -57.26 10.60
CA HIS A 1051 -6.96 -57.66 10.13
C HIS A 1051 -7.02 -58.41 8.78
N GLN A 1052 -8.03 -59.25 8.55
CA GLN A 1052 -8.24 -59.89 7.25
C GLN A 1052 -8.58 -58.87 6.16
N ILE A 1053 -9.45 -57.91 6.42
CA ILE A 1053 -9.79 -56.85 5.45
C ILE A 1053 -8.57 -55.98 5.15
N GLN A 1054 -7.77 -55.62 6.15
CA GLN A 1054 -6.52 -54.88 5.94
C GLN A 1054 -5.51 -55.69 5.14
N ALA A 1055 -5.35 -56.98 5.42
CA ALA A 1055 -4.44 -57.86 4.68
C ALA A 1055 -4.88 -58.03 3.22
N GLU A 1056 -6.19 -58.19 2.96
CA GLU A 1056 -6.73 -58.33 1.60
C GLU A 1056 -6.60 -57.01 0.82
N THR A 1057 -6.83 -55.88 1.48
CA THR A 1057 -6.64 -54.54 0.88
C THR A 1057 -5.17 -54.30 0.52
N LEU A 1058 -4.23 -54.66 1.41
CA LEU A 1058 -2.79 -54.58 1.14
C LEU A 1058 -2.38 -55.50 -0.01
N ARG A 1059 -2.94 -56.70 -0.09
CA ARG A 1059 -2.66 -57.67 -1.18
C ARG A 1059 -3.16 -57.17 -2.53
N ILE A 1060 -4.35 -56.57 -2.59
CA ILE A 1060 -4.91 -55.96 -3.80
C ILE A 1060 -4.07 -54.74 -4.21
N HIS A 1061 -3.69 -53.90 -3.25
CA HIS A 1061 -2.85 -52.74 -3.51
C HIS A 1061 -1.44 -53.11 -3.99
N GLN A 1062 -0.84 -54.16 -3.42
CA GLN A 1062 0.46 -54.68 -3.87
C GLN A 1062 0.39 -55.18 -5.32
N ARG A 1063 -0.64 -55.95 -5.68
CA ARG A 1063 -0.84 -56.40 -7.08
C ARG A 1063 -1.01 -55.24 -8.05
N PHE A 1064 -1.72 -54.19 -7.63
CA PHE A 1064 -1.86 -52.97 -8.43
C PHE A 1064 -0.51 -52.30 -8.67
N LEU A 1065 0.35 -52.18 -7.65
CA LEU A 1065 1.68 -51.57 -7.78
C LEU A 1065 2.63 -52.41 -8.65
N GLU A 1066 2.62 -53.73 -8.51
CA GLU A 1066 3.41 -54.64 -9.35
C GLU A 1066 3.01 -54.50 -10.84
N GLN A 1067 1.71 -54.42 -11.14
CA GLN A 1067 1.23 -54.25 -12.52
C GLN A 1067 1.44 -52.83 -13.07
N GLN A 1068 1.44 -51.79 -12.23
CA GLN A 1068 1.87 -50.44 -12.66
C GLN A 1068 3.37 -50.43 -13.02
N GLY A 1069 4.19 -51.22 -12.32
CA GLY A 1069 5.59 -51.46 -12.68
C GLY A 1069 5.74 -52.14 -14.05
N ASP A 1070 4.96 -53.19 -14.31
CA ASP A 1070 4.97 -53.89 -15.60
C ASP A 1070 4.47 -53.01 -16.76
N TYR A 1071 3.45 -52.18 -16.51
CA TYR A 1071 2.95 -51.21 -17.49
C TYR A 1071 3.99 -50.13 -17.80
N ALA A 1072 4.67 -49.60 -16.77
CA ALA A 1072 5.76 -48.64 -16.94
C ALA A 1072 6.94 -49.24 -17.72
N ALA A 1073 7.29 -50.51 -17.46
CA ALA A 1073 8.31 -51.24 -18.21
C ALA A 1073 7.92 -51.41 -19.69
N GLY A 1074 6.66 -51.76 -19.98
CA GLY A 1074 6.13 -51.83 -21.34
C GLY A 1074 6.14 -50.48 -22.06
N LEU A 1075 5.80 -49.40 -21.36
CA LEU A 1075 5.84 -48.03 -21.90
C LEU A 1075 7.27 -47.60 -22.24
N ILE A 1076 8.23 -47.92 -21.38
CA ILE A 1076 9.66 -47.66 -21.62
C ILE A 1076 10.15 -48.45 -22.83
N GLN A 1077 9.71 -49.70 -23.00
CA GLN A 1077 10.05 -50.54 -24.15
C GLN A 1077 9.46 -49.98 -25.46
N LEU A 1078 8.25 -49.43 -25.40
CA LEU A 1078 7.57 -48.77 -26.53
C LEU A 1078 8.26 -47.46 -26.92
N ILE A 1079 8.67 -46.67 -25.93
CA ILE A 1079 9.45 -45.43 -26.12
C ILE A 1079 10.82 -45.75 -26.74
N GLN A 1080 11.48 -46.81 -26.27
CA GLN A 1080 12.73 -47.28 -26.87
C GLN A 1080 12.51 -47.72 -28.32
N GLN A 1081 11.47 -48.51 -28.63
CA GLN A 1081 11.16 -48.91 -30.01
C GLN A 1081 10.84 -47.71 -30.93
N GLN A 1082 10.12 -46.70 -30.44
CA GLN A 1082 9.88 -45.46 -31.19
C GLN A 1082 11.16 -44.65 -31.42
N GLN A 1083 12.06 -44.60 -30.43
CA GLN A 1083 13.37 -43.97 -30.59
C GLN A 1083 14.23 -44.73 -31.61
N THR A 1084 14.25 -46.07 -31.61
CA THR A 1084 14.97 -46.87 -32.60
C THR A 1084 14.40 -46.67 -34.01
N ALA A 1085 13.07 -46.54 -34.15
CA ALA A 1085 12.40 -46.26 -35.43
C ALA A 1085 12.67 -44.83 -35.95
N GLN A 1086 12.71 -43.83 -35.06
CA GLN A 1086 13.08 -42.44 -35.41
C GLN A 1086 14.57 -42.30 -35.75
N THR A 1087 15.44 -43.11 -35.14
CA THR A 1087 16.87 -43.14 -35.45
C THR A 1087 17.14 -43.80 -36.81
N ALA A 1088 16.34 -44.82 -37.18
CA ALA A 1088 16.38 -45.44 -38.51
C ALA A 1088 15.81 -44.53 -39.62
N GLN A 1089 14.80 -43.69 -39.33
CA GLN A 1089 14.29 -42.70 -40.29
C GLN A 1089 15.19 -41.46 -40.46
N ARG A 1090 16.00 -41.10 -39.45
CA ARG A 1090 17.03 -40.04 -39.56
C ARG A 1090 18.30 -40.47 -40.31
N ALA A 1091 18.49 -41.77 -40.56
CA ALA A 1091 19.65 -42.31 -41.27
C ALA A 1091 19.52 -42.31 -42.81
N VAL A 1092 18.40 -41.83 -43.39
CA VAL A 1092 18.17 -41.80 -44.86
C VAL A 1092 18.17 -40.37 -45.44
N SER A 1093 18.45 -39.33 -44.65
CA SER A 1093 18.55 -37.97 -45.18
C SER A 1093 19.62 -37.14 -44.46
N THR A 1094 20.88 -37.35 -44.84
CA THR A 1094 21.91 -36.30 -44.83
C THR A 1094 22.97 -36.60 -45.89
N PRO A 1095 23.31 -35.65 -46.79
CA PRO A 1095 24.57 -35.66 -47.52
C PRO A 1095 25.75 -35.40 -46.55
N ALA A 1096 26.89 -36.01 -46.84
CA ALA A 1096 28.08 -36.11 -45.99
C ALA A 1096 28.73 -34.76 -45.58
N PRO A 1097 29.41 -34.69 -44.40
CA PRO A 1097 30.20 -33.53 -43.96
C PRO A 1097 31.67 -33.54 -44.43
N LEU A 1098 32.23 -32.33 -44.45
CA LEU A 1098 33.46 -31.82 -45.08
C LEU A 1098 34.81 -32.26 -44.47
N ALA A 1099 35.86 -32.16 -45.30
CA ALA A 1099 37.28 -32.07 -44.90
C ALA A 1099 37.84 -30.62 -45.12
N PRO A 1100 38.87 -30.19 -44.37
CA PRO A 1100 39.24 -28.77 -44.19
C PRO A 1100 40.42 -28.32 -45.07
N PRO A 1101 40.67 -26.99 -45.14
CA PRO A 1101 42.04 -26.49 -45.31
C PRO A 1101 42.46 -25.43 -44.26
N ALA A 1102 43.78 -25.25 -44.20
CA ALA A 1102 44.59 -24.48 -43.25
C ALA A 1102 44.56 -22.93 -43.46
N PRO A 1103 45.20 -22.13 -42.56
CA PRO A 1103 44.83 -20.74 -42.23
C PRO A 1103 45.73 -19.64 -42.84
N VAL A 1104 45.24 -18.39 -42.87
CA VAL A 1104 46.08 -17.17 -42.95
C VAL A 1104 45.46 -16.03 -42.11
N ALA A 1105 46.38 -15.28 -41.47
CA ALA A 1105 46.26 -14.20 -40.50
C ALA A 1105 45.26 -13.05 -40.77
N ILE A 1106 44.82 -12.36 -39.70
CA ILE A 1106 45.10 -10.93 -39.38
C ILE A 1106 44.45 -10.52 -38.03
N ALA A 1107 45.29 -9.94 -37.17
CA ALA A 1107 45.13 -8.95 -36.08
C ALA A 1107 43.92 -8.93 -35.11
N PRO A 1108 44.17 -8.97 -33.78
CA PRO A 1108 43.21 -8.60 -32.75
C PRO A 1108 43.34 -7.12 -32.34
N VAL A 1109 42.21 -6.44 -32.13
CA VAL A 1109 42.13 -5.12 -31.48
C VAL A 1109 41.61 -5.29 -30.03
N ALA A 1110 42.48 -4.86 -29.12
CA ALA A 1110 42.43 -4.74 -27.66
C ALA A 1110 41.08 -4.79 -26.90
N PRO A 1111 41.10 -5.43 -25.71
CA PRO A 1111 40.45 -4.91 -24.51
C PRO A 1111 41.50 -4.32 -23.55
N SER A 1112 41.27 -3.07 -23.15
CA SER A 1112 42.00 -2.39 -22.07
C SER A 1112 41.38 -2.75 -20.73
N ARG A 1113 42.15 -3.41 -19.84
CA ARG A 1113 42.23 -3.00 -18.43
C ARG A 1113 43.48 -3.61 -17.77
N ALA A 1114 44.21 -2.71 -17.12
CA ALA A 1114 45.52 -2.92 -16.53
C ALA A 1114 45.52 -3.90 -15.36
N ALA A 1115 46.59 -4.70 -15.29
CA ALA A 1115 47.09 -5.29 -14.05
C ALA A 1115 48.49 -4.73 -13.80
N LEU A 1116 48.78 -4.34 -12.55
CA LEU A 1116 50.14 -4.15 -12.07
C LEU A 1116 50.61 -5.47 -11.45
N THR A 1117 51.70 -6.01 -11.99
CA THR A 1117 52.51 -7.09 -11.41
C THR A 1117 53.57 -6.50 -10.46
N PRO A 1118 54.31 -7.34 -9.72
CA PRO A 1118 55.61 -7.75 -10.27
C PRO A 1118 55.98 -9.24 -10.12
N SER A 1119 56.70 -9.72 -11.14
CA SER A 1119 57.56 -10.91 -11.29
C SER A 1119 58.66 -11.05 -10.20
N PRO A 1120 59.48 -12.15 -10.10
CA PRO A 1120 59.87 -13.09 -11.17
C PRO A 1120 60.05 -14.61 -10.86
N SER A 1121 59.80 -15.44 -11.90
CA SER A 1121 60.65 -16.50 -12.55
C SER A 1121 61.41 -17.58 -11.71
N PRO A 1122 61.87 -18.70 -12.30
CA PRO A 1122 61.13 -19.80 -12.98
C PRO A 1122 61.60 -21.22 -12.52
N ALA A 1123 60.87 -22.30 -12.89
CA ALA A 1123 61.43 -23.54 -13.49
C ALA A 1123 60.51 -24.79 -13.40
N ALA A 1124 60.51 -25.53 -14.51
CA ALA A 1124 60.43 -27.01 -14.66
C ALA A 1124 59.09 -27.78 -14.48
N ALA A 1125 58.51 -28.10 -15.64
CA ALA A 1125 58.17 -29.44 -16.18
C ALA A 1125 57.82 -30.62 -15.24
N GLY A 1126 56.74 -31.33 -15.58
CA GLY A 1126 56.54 -32.73 -15.19
C GLY A 1126 55.12 -33.24 -15.33
N GLU A 1127 54.89 -34.09 -16.34
CA GLU A 1127 53.67 -34.81 -16.68
C GLU A 1127 53.14 -35.75 -15.58
N GLY A 1128 51.86 -36.14 -15.63
CA GLY A 1128 51.41 -37.38 -14.98
C GLY A 1128 49.94 -37.45 -14.58
N SER A 1129 49.11 -37.99 -15.48
CA SER A 1129 47.73 -38.43 -15.24
C SER A 1129 47.67 -39.62 -14.26
N GLN A 1130 46.71 -39.64 -13.31
CA GLN A 1130 45.98 -40.86 -12.91
C GLN A 1130 44.76 -40.57 -12.00
N ILE A 1131 43.72 -41.39 -12.21
CA ILE A 1131 42.31 -41.39 -11.74
C ILE A 1131 42.17 -41.90 -10.28
N PRO A 1132 41.06 -41.65 -9.54
CA PRO A 1132 41.00 -41.61 -8.07
C PRO A 1132 40.45 -42.90 -7.42
N PRO A 1133 40.46 -43.00 -6.06
CA PRO A 1133 39.52 -43.85 -5.34
C PRO A 1133 38.57 -43.06 -4.40
N GLU A 1134 37.35 -43.58 -4.27
CA GLU A 1134 36.27 -43.14 -3.40
C GLU A 1134 36.63 -43.08 -1.90
N PRO A 1135 36.00 -42.17 -1.11
CA PRO A 1135 36.15 -42.12 0.34
C PRO A 1135 35.09 -42.96 1.09
N LYS A 1136 35.55 -43.73 2.07
CA LYS A 1136 34.75 -44.39 3.12
C LYS A 1136 34.33 -43.41 4.22
N ALA A 1137 33.12 -43.62 4.75
CA ALA A 1137 32.43 -42.82 5.77
C ALA A 1137 33.13 -42.81 7.17
N PRO A 1138 33.03 -41.70 7.92
CA PRO A 1138 33.55 -41.59 9.30
C PRO A 1138 32.51 -41.90 10.39
N PRO A 1139 32.94 -42.33 11.59
CA PRO A 1139 32.06 -42.64 12.73
C PRO A 1139 31.77 -41.42 13.63
N ALA A 1140 30.67 -41.54 14.39
CA ALA A 1140 30.07 -40.51 15.25
C ALA A 1140 30.90 -40.17 16.51
N PRO A 1141 30.88 -38.91 17.00
CA PRO A 1141 31.57 -38.50 18.22
C PRO A 1141 30.68 -38.47 19.48
N ILE A 1142 31.33 -38.76 20.61
CA ILE A 1142 30.82 -38.79 21.99
C ILE A 1142 31.00 -37.41 22.66
N PHE A 1143 30.01 -36.99 23.44
CA PHE A 1143 29.93 -35.72 24.17
C PHE A 1143 30.84 -35.62 25.40
N ALA A 1144 31.32 -34.40 25.68
CA ALA A 1144 31.96 -33.97 26.94
C ALA A 1144 31.18 -32.79 27.59
N PRO A 1145 31.21 -32.61 28.92
CA PRO A 1145 30.32 -31.70 29.68
C PRO A 1145 30.80 -30.24 29.74
N PRO A 1146 29.95 -29.28 30.17
CA PRO A 1146 30.17 -27.85 29.97
C PRO A 1146 30.93 -27.16 31.13
N ALA A 1147 31.67 -26.11 30.79
CA ALA A 1147 32.30 -25.16 31.71
C ALA A 1147 31.79 -23.71 31.43
N PRO A 1148 31.95 -22.76 32.36
CA PRO A 1148 30.94 -21.73 32.64
C PRO A 1148 31.06 -20.40 31.89
N ILE A 1149 29.94 -19.68 31.98
CA ILE A 1149 29.55 -18.32 31.57
C ILE A 1149 30.63 -17.24 31.81
N PHE A 1150 30.89 -16.39 30.79
CA PHE A 1150 31.54 -15.06 30.84
C PHE A 1150 30.71 -14.09 29.95
N ALA A 1151 30.06 -13.07 30.52
CA ALA A 1151 30.49 -11.67 30.75
C ALA A 1151 30.32 -10.74 29.51
N PRO A 1152 29.72 -9.53 29.67
CA PRO A 1152 29.37 -8.63 28.56
C PRO A 1152 30.58 -7.86 28.00
N PRO A 1153 30.54 -7.35 26.76
CA PRO A 1153 31.67 -6.67 26.14
C PRO A 1153 31.84 -5.24 26.68
N ALA A 1154 33.08 -4.88 26.99
CA ALA A 1154 33.52 -3.54 27.36
C ALA A 1154 33.65 -2.60 26.13
N PRO A 1155 33.49 -1.28 26.28
CA PRO A 1155 33.45 -0.31 25.18
C PRO A 1155 34.84 -0.04 24.58
N VAL A 1156 34.87 0.16 23.26
CA VAL A 1156 36.06 0.51 22.47
C VAL A 1156 36.49 1.94 22.77
N ALA A 1157 37.71 2.10 23.29
CA ALA A 1157 38.36 3.39 23.52
C ALA A 1157 38.89 3.99 22.21
N ILE A 1158 38.47 5.22 21.91
CA ILE A 1158 39.02 6.05 20.83
C ILE A 1158 40.28 6.75 21.36
N ALA A 1159 41.41 6.57 20.68
CA ALA A 1159 42.67 7.24 20.98
C ALA A 1159 42.67 8.70 20.44
N PRO A 1160 43.38 9.64 21.11
CA PRO A 1160 43.23 11.08 20.86
C PRO A 1160 44.14 11.59 19.73
N VAL A 1161 43.62 12.50 18.90
CA VAL A 1161 44.42 13.32 17.99
C VAL A 1161 44.50 14.74 18.54
N ALA A 1162 45.73 15.22 18.75
CA ALA A 1162 46.09 16.53 19.29
C ALA A 1162 45.95 17.65 18.22
N PRO A 1163 45.92 18.94 18.63
CA PRO A 1163 45.39 20.04 17.82
C PRO A 1163 46.48 20.78 17.00
N SER A 1164 46.10 21.34 15.84
CA SER A 1164 46.90 22.40 15.19
C SER A 1164 46.09 23.66 14.92
N ARG A 1165 46.70 24.78 15.30
CA ARG A 1165 46.27 26.18 15.22
C ARG A 1165 45.96 26.68 13.80
N ALA A 1166 44.99 27.60 13.78
CA ALA A 1166 44.83 28.81 12.98
C ALA A 1166 45.93 29.22 11.98
N ALA A 1167 45.52 29.59 10.76
CA ALA A 1167 45.83 30.87 10.12
C ALA A 1167 45.01 31.07 8.82
N LEU A 1168 44.38 32.25 8.73
CA LEU A 1168 43.77 32.93 7.57
C LEU A 1168 42.45 32.40 7.02
#